data_AF-A0A381TET5-F1
#
_entry.id   AF-A0A381TET5-F1
#
_cell.length_a   1.000
_cell.length_b   1.000
_cell.length_c   1.000
_cell.angle_alpha   90.00
_cell.angle_beta   90.00
_cell.angle_gamma   90.00
#
_symmetry.space_group_name_H-M   'P 1'
#
loop_
_entity.id
_entity.type
_entity.pdbx_description
1 polymer ?
#
loop_
_entity_poly.entity_id
_entity_poly.type
_entity_poly.pdbx_seq_one_letter_code
_entity_poly.pdbx_strand_id
1 'polypeptide(L)'
;MVTHRMRGLLISVLLVTAGAEMRRMFLWLWVAVASLGIAPGLMAIEPPEPLDCAAPNGVDAAQANEWVEVTRGQTGPRVSPSLVWSGELKRFLLVSGMISHQVKGPFPYDVMSYNAETNQWENDLPKKGETWGPKVGTVEPAGFKSPYFAMVDEEGIVRPWRRQAKMWYLGTVAPWDGSLYTLMCGRTLRYNPTERLWKNLAPENSPAPETRNYKKGLNWAAMCADPINEELLLFGGCGLATTRADAGTGVYSTRQNEWRSLGLEVQPPPRALAPMVYDPTTKKIVLFGGDGLDRLYADTWVYDCASRTWEQRKPKRSPSPRFGHALLHLPKSGKIVLLGGIGYTSSTSYQAKLYRPHPFEIWTYDVLADEWSLIRHYEEGGPAHYATDAAVAAVDDRDRVMWWGPAPGSKRNLRAPATWLCAVDSSTPDQTGTVKHGVEAGTSTSRTGSYDPAWYSEDVPAAQPDKQRKFYASLPANRWVSVEAPKWPENRQGGGWSTTAYDTDRQQILHLGGGHSSYFGNDVAHFNTGTARWSISDRPQFALDFNYDLSGPGSWAFNGGPWGNHNYHAYTYDPARHRLIFIRNEYTHVYDPVTRTWPINERLSANPFYGSKYTSNIIATPQGVVVWALRRRGSKTSGVWKLGPAGWNELDISGDALPLPITDGATITFDAKRNRLLITTTRGEKESEHSGQVWACDLETGVVKMLSPEGRAQIKVKRFAREAVILPELDLVMLGYHLDKSNRIPFYDIANNRWRSAEIPGSEFFVRTAPGTSVDLGLTYDAERGLVWGVMCKLRGNGAVQVLRLNKELKLDPLE
;
A
#
# COMPACT_ATOMS: atom_id res chain seq x y z
N MET A 1 18.33 27.43 -30.20
CA MET A 1 17.62 28.60 -29.63
C MET A 1 16.13 28.43 -29.85
N VAL A 2 15.32 28.97 -28.94
CA VAL A 2 13.84 28.91 -28.86
C VAL A 2 13.28 27.66 -28.16
N THR A 3 13.07 27.77 -26.85
CA THR A 3 11.78 27.57 -26.14
C THR A 3 11.98 27.72 -24.62
N HIS A 4 11.95 28.97 -24.14
CA HIS A 4 11.75 29.34 -22.75
C HIS A 4 10.83 30.56 -22.74
N ARG A 5 9.53 30.36 -22.49
CA ARG A 5 8.55 31.38 -22.08
C ARG A 5 7.20 30.71 -21.86
N MET A 6 6.86 30.47 -20.59
CA MET A 6 5.49 30.52 -20.03
C MET A 6 5.49 29.98 -18.58
N ARG A 7 6.11 30.70 -17.65
CA ARG A 7 5.83 30.63 -16.20
C ARG A 7 6.21 31.98 -15.57
N GLY A 8 5.33 32.97 -15.71
CA GLY A 8 5.59 34.32 -15.20
C GLY A 8 4.44 35.31 -15.41
N LEU A 9 3.20 34.81 -15.53
CA LEU A 9 2.03 35.64 -15.80
C LEU A 9 0.84 35.15 -14.98
N LEU A 10 0.94 35.24 -13.65
CA LEU A 10 -0.24 35.09 -12.78
C LEU A 10 -0.18 35.90 -11.48
N ILE A 11 0.96 36.52 -11.14
CA ILE A 11 1.09 37.34 -9.92
C ILE A 11 0.92 38.83 -10.19
N SER A 12 1.10 39.29 -11.44
CA SER A 12 1.02 40.71 -11.78
C SER A 12 -0.41 41.27 -11.93
N VAL A 13 -1.45 40.43 -11.91
CA VAL A 13 -2.85 40.87 -12.15
C VAL A 13 -3.64 41.08 -10.84
N LEU A 14 -3.14 40.60 -9.69
CA LEU A 14 -3.85 40.68 -8.40
C LEU A 14 -3.51 41.92 -7.54
N LEU A 15 -2.52 42.73 -7.92
CA LEU A 15 -2.06 43.87 -7.11
C LEU A 15 -2.65 45.23 -7.53
N VAL A 16 -3.49 45.28 -8.56
CA VAL A 16 -4.04 46.54 -9.09
C VAL A 16 -5.38 46.93 -8.45
N THR A 17 -6.04 46.04 -7.69
CA THR A 17 -7.42 46.30 -7.19
C THR A 17 -7.63 46.23 -5.67
N ALA A 18 -6.59 46.09 -4.84
CA ALA A 18 -6.75 46.00 -3.38
C ALA A 18 -6.32 47.29 -2.63
N GLY A 19 -7.22 47.78 -1.75
CA GLY A 19 -7.07 49.00 -0.94
C GLY A 19 -6.00 48.92 0.16
N ALA A 20 -5.61 50.10 0.67
CA ALA A 20 -4.41 50.34 1.48
C ALA A 20 -4.32 49.53 2.79
N GLU A 21 -5.43 49.14 3.40
CA GLU A 21 -5.41 48.33 4.62
C GLU A 21 -5.05 46.86 4.36
N MET A 22 -5.43 46.32 3.20
CA MET A 22 -5.08 44.95 2.82
C MET A 22 -3.56 44.81 2.54
N ARG A 23 -2.92 45.90 2.07
CA ARG A 23 -1.46 45.97 1.90
C ARG A 23 -0.71 45.98 3.23
N ARG A 24 -1.29 46.53 4.30
CA ARG A 24 -0.69 46.52 5.66
C ARG A 24 -0.80 45.15 6.33
N MET A 25 -1.90 44.42 6.14
CA MET A 25 -2.04 43.04 6.63
C MET A 25 -1.09 42.05 5.94
N PHE A 26 -0.89 42.18 4.62
CA PHE A 26 0.07 41.35 3.90
C PHE A 26 1.52 41.61 4.32
N LEU A 27 1.87 42.85 4.68
CA LEU A 27 3.21 43.20 5.15
C LEU A 27 3.50 42.65 6.56
N TRP A 28 2.50 42.60 7.44
CA TRP A 28 2.61 41.97 8.76
C TRP A 28 2.72 40.44 8.69
N LEU A 29 1.98 39.79 7.79
CA LEU A 29 2.08 38.35 7.58
C LEU A 29 3.44 37.96 6.98
N TRP A 30 4.04 38.81 6.15
CA TRP A 30 5.37 38.57 5.57
C TRP A 30 6.51 38.76 6.59
N VAL A 31 6.41 39.73 7.50
CA VAL A 31 7.42 39.92 8.57
C VAL A 31 7.33 38.81 9.61
N ALA A 32 6.14 38.27 9.90
CA ALA A 32 5.97 37.11 10.78
C ALA A 32 6.52 35.80 10.17
N VAL A 33 6.43 35.63 8.84
CA VAL A 33 7.00 34.47 8.13
C VAL A 33 8.51 34.60 7.92
N ALA A 34 9.03 35.82 7.72
CA ALA A 34 10.46 36.09 7.63
C ALA A 34 11.21 35.93 8.97
N SER A 35 10.51 36.03 10.10
CA SER A 35 11.08 35.82 11.45
C SER A 35 11.09 34.34 11.87
N LEU A 36 10.49 33.44 11.08
CA LEU A 36 10.43 31.99 11.34
C LEU A 36 11.20 31.13 10.32
N GLY A 37 11.94 31.73 9.38
CA GLY A 37 12.98 31.04 8.61
C GLY A 37 12.52 29.84 7.76
N ILE A 38 11.27 29.77 7.29
CA ILE A 38 10.80 28.68 6.42
C ILE A 38 10.26 29.25 5.10
N ALA A 39 11.11 29.22 4.07
CA ALA A 39 10.68 29.19 2.68
C ALA A 39 10.77 27.74 2.17
N PRO A 40 9.81 27.24 1.37
CA PRO A 40 9.95 25.96 0.67
C PRO A 40 10.89 26.16 -0.53
N GLY A 41 12.18 26.30 -0.25
CA GLY A 41 13.23 26.21 -1.24
C GLY A 41 13.56 24.75 -1.53
N LEU A 42 13.59 24.35 -2.81
CA LEU A 42 14.59 23.39 -3.26
C LEU A 42 15.97 24.02 -3.02
N MET A 43 16.43 24.02 -1.77
CA MET A 43 17.86 24.15 -1.51
C MET A 43 18.48 22.83 -1.91
N ALA A 44 19.41 22.89 -2.86
CA ALA A 44 20.42 21.86 -2.99
C ALA A 44 21.20 21.84 -1.67
N ILE A 45 20.77 20.99 -0.75
CA ILE A 45 21.59 20.62 0.40
C ILE A 45 22.71 19.80 -0.23
N GLU A 46 23.91 20.40 -0.29
CA GLU A 46 25.13 19.70 -0.65
C GLU A 46 25.23 18.41 0.18
N PRO A 47 25.76 17.30 -0.38
CA PRO A 47 26.03 16.13 0.43
C PRO A 47 26.86 16.57 1.65
N PRO A 48 26.54 16.10 2.87
CA PRO A 48 27.37 16.46 4.03
C PRO A 48 28.82 16.13 3.70
N GLU A 49 29.73 17.04 4.04
CA GLU A 49 31.17 16.76 3.89
C GLU A 49 31.48 15.40 4.51
N PRO A 50 32.32 14.57 3.85
CA PRO A 50 32.72 13.29 4.42
C PRO A 50 33.33 13.54 5.80
N LEU A 51 32.70 13.01 6.84
CA LEU A 51 33.33 12.86 8.14
C LEU A 51 34.60 12.01 7.95
N ASP A 52 35.68 12.35 8.64
CA ASP A 52 36.84 11.47 8.83
C ASP A 52 36.34 10.17 9.46
N CYS A 53 36.03 9.19 8.61
CA CYS A 53 35.64 7.87 9.04
C CYS A 53 36.87 7.18 9.64
N ALA A 54 36.67 6.25 10.57
CA ALA A 54 37.77 5.59 11.27
C ALA A 54 38.78 4.94 10.30
N ALA A 55 40.06 4.90 10.69
CA ALA A 55 41.15 4.30 9.92
C ALA A 55 40.91 2.80 9.63
N PRO A 56 41.57 2.19 8.61
CA PRO A 56 41.33 0.81 8.12
C PRO A 56 41.26 -0.29 9.20
N ASN A 57 41.98 -0.12 10.31
CA ASN A 57 42.07 -1.11 11.39
C ASN A 57 41.20 -0.80 12.62
N GLY A 58 40.38 0.26 12.56
CA GLY A 58 39.63 0.77 13.72
C GLY A 58 38.59 -0.20 14.30
N VAL A 59 38.13 -1.19 13.53
CA VAL A 59 37.14 -2.19 13.97
C VAL A 59 37.78 -3.29 14.81
N ASP A 60 38.94 -3.80 14.41
CA ASP A 60 39.65 -4.85 15.15
C ASP A 60 40.25 -4.30 16.46
N ALA A 61 40.41 -2.97 16.56
CA ALA A 61 40.79 -2.25 17.77
C ALA A 61 39.59 -1.75 18.61
N ALA A 62 38.37 -1.80 18.07
CA ALA A 62 37.17 -1.38 18.80
C ALA A 62 36.76 -2.44 19.84
N GLN A 63 36.05 -1.99 20.87
CA GLN A 63 35.47 -2.92 21.84
C GLN A 63 34.48 -3.85 21.15
N ALA A 64 34.47 -5.13 21.55
CA ALA A 64 33.54 -6.11 21.03
C ALA A 64 32.08 -5.63 21.19
N ASN A 65 31.24 -5.97 20.20
CA ASN A 65 29.86 -5.53 20.15
C ASN A 65 29.68 -4.00 20.14
N GLU A 66 30.64 -3.23 19.61
CA GLU A 66 30.47 -1.81 19.28
C GLU A 66 30.41 -1.60 17.77
N TRP A 67 29.57 -0.67 17.35
CA TRP A 67 29.41 -0.31 15.95
C TRP A 67 30.30 0.88 15.59
N VAL A 68 31.11 0.71 14.55
CA VAL A 68 31.99 1.74 14.01
C VAL A 68 31.50 2.13 12.62
N GLU A 69 31.22 3.41 12.40
CA GLU A 69 30.93 3.93 11.06
C GLU A 69 32.23 3.99 10.26
N VAL A 70 32.28 3.29 9.13
CA VAL A 70 33.48 3.19 8.29
C VAL A 70 33.38 3.93 6.98
N THR A 71 32.17 4.13 6.44
CA THR A 71 31.95 5.00 5.28
C THR A 71 30.57 5.64 5.30
N ARG A 72 30.46 6.80 4.66
CA ARG A 72 29.18 7.50 4.42
C ARG A 72 29.08 7.98 2.97
N GLY A 73 27.91 7.83 2.36
CA GLY A 73 27.58 8.40 1.05
C GLY A 73 28.21 7.72 -0.17
N GLN A 74 29.22 6.88 -0.01
CA GLN A 74 29.97 6.29 -1.13
C GLN A 74 29.14 5.37 -2.04
N THR A 75 28.06 4.76 -1.53
CA THR A 75 27.23 3.81 -2.31
C THR A 75 26.11 4.50 -3.09
N GLY A 76 25.92 5.81 -2.93
CA GLY A 76 24.83 6.57 -3.54
C GLY A 76 23.41 6.16 -3.10
N PRO A 77 22.37 6.81 -3.65
CA PRO A 77 21.00 6.62 -3.23
C PRO A 77 20.38 5.35 -3.82
N ARG A 78 19.99 4.42 -2.96
CA ARG A 78 19.28 3.19 -3.34
C ARG A 78 18.37 2.71 -2.20
N VAL A 79 17.40 1.85 -2.54
CA VAL A 79 16.42 1.27 -1.61
C VAL A 79 16.38 -0.24 -1.80
N SER A 80 16.32 -0.99 -0.70
CA SER A 80 16.31 -2.46 -0.68
C SER A 80 17.43 -3.14 -1.52
N PRO A 81 18.72 -2.75 -1.43
CA PRO A 81 19.80 -3.57 -2.01
C PRO A 81 19.98 -4.88 -1.22
N SER A 82 20.72 -5.83 -1.78
CA SER A 82 21.24 -6.98 -1.03
C SER A 82 22.68 -6.72 -0.61
N LEU A 83 23.06 -7.14 0.59
CA LEU A 83 24.43 -7.13 1.07
C LEU A 83 24.81 -8.56 1.45
N VAL A 84 25.89 -9.07 0.87
CA VAL A 84 26.35 -10.45 1.08
C VAL A 84 27.86 -10.51 1.25
N TRP A 85 28.36 -11.59 1.83
CA TRP A 85 29.79 -11.90 1.87
C TRP A 85 30.16 -12.81 0.70
N SER A 86 31.18 -12.44 -0.08
CA SER A 86 31.80 -13.33 -1.05
C SER A 86 33.03 -13.97 -0.43
N GLY A 87 32.94 -15.27 -0.13
CA GLY A 87 34.05 -16.05 0.40
C GLY A 87 35.23 -16.18 -0.56
N GLU A 88 34.97 -16.11 -1.87
CA GLU A 88 36.00 -16.16 -2.92
C GLU A 88 36.79 -14.85 -3.02
N LEU A 89 36.08 -13.71 -3.06
CA LEU A 89 36.71 -12.40 -3.14
C LEU A 89 37.22 -11.90 -1.78
N LYS A 90 36.79 -12.53 -0.68
CA LYS A 90 36.98 -12.04 0.70
C LYS A 90 36.49 -10.61 0.88
N ARG A 91 35.34 -10.29 0.30
CA ARG A 91 34.75 -8.94 0.31
C ARG A 91 33.24 -8.97 0.52
N PHE A 92 32.75 -7.93 1.16
CA PHE A 92 31.32 -7.62 1.19
C PHE A 92 30.88 -7.06 -0.17
N LEU A 93 29.76 -7.55 -0.69
CA LEU A 93 29.17 -7.11 -1.96
C LEU A 93 27.82 -6.46 -1.70
N LEU A 94 27.65 -5.23 -2.20
CA LEU A 94 26.38 -4.53 -2.24
C LEU A 94 25.81 -4.64 -3.66
N VAL A 95 24.68 -5.33 -3.79
CA VAL A 95 24.16 -5.75 -5.08
C VAL A 95 22.77 -5.16 -5.30
N SER A 96 22.61 -4.48 -6.44
CA SER A 96 21.37 -3.84 -6.90
C SER A 96 20.82 -2.82 -5.89
N GLY A 97 19.49 -2.75 -5.74
CA GLY A 97 18.77 -1.69 -5.05
C GLY A 97 18.13 -0.72 -6.04
N MET A 98 16.90 -0.30 -5.72
CA MET A 98 16.14 0.60 -6.59
C MET A 98 16.55 2.05 -6.37
N ILE A 99 16.80 2.78 -7.46
CA ILE A 99 16.95 4.24 -7.44
C ILE A 99 15.65 4.90 -7.93
N SER A 100 15.02 5.75 -7.11
CA SER A 100 13.79 6.46 -7.46
C SER A 100 13.97 7.39 -8.67
N HIS A 101 13.01 7.41 -9.60
CA HIS A 101 13.01 8.28 -10.79
C HIS A 101 13.16 9.78 -10.50
N GLN A 102 12.80 10.19 -9.27
CA GLN A 102 12.94 11.56 -8.78
C GLN A 102 14.40 11.94 -8.51
N VAL A 103 15.28 10.96 -8.29
CA VAL A 103 16.71 11.19 -8.11
C VAL A 103 17.40 11.12 -9.47
N LYS A 104 18.09 12.21 -9.81
CA LYS A 104 18.94 12.34 -11.01
C LYS A 104 20.41 12.15 -10.63
N GLY A 105 21.19 11.58 -11.54
CA GLY A 105 22.58 11.20 -11.32
C GLY A 105 23.55 12.39 -11.38
N PRO A 106 24.87 12.13 -11.34
CA PRO A 106 25.51 10.81 -11.51
C PRO A 106 25.45 9.92 -10.24
N PHE A 107 25.64 8.60 -10.40
CA PHE A 107 25.56 7.61 -9.29
C PHE A 107 26.67 6.56 -9.39
N PRO A 108 27.07 5.92 -8.28
CA PRO A 108 27.86 4.69 -8.32
C PRO A 108 27.15 3.54 -9.05
N TYR A 109 27.90 2.49 -9.35
CA TYR A 109 27.39 1.31 -10.06
C TYR A 109 26.39 0.52 -9.20
N ASP A 110 25.60 -0.33 -9.84
CA ASP A 110 24.58 -1.14 -9.17
C ASP A 110 25.19 -2.32 -8.40
N VAL A 111 26.39 -2.78 -8.76
CA VAL A 111 27.17 -3.74 -7.97
C VAL A 111 28.47 -3.10 -7.47
N MET A 112 28.72 -3.22 -6.17
CA MET A 112 29.90 -2.66 -5.52
C MET A 112 30.49 -3.64 -4.51
N SER A 113 31.80 -3.59 -4.30
CA SER A 113 32.50 -4.37 -3.28
C SER A 113 33.24 -3.49 -2.28
N TYR A 114 33.19 -3.82 -1.01
CA TYR A 114 33.90 -3.09 0.04
C TYR A 114 35.36 -3.53 0.14
N ASN A 115 36.29 -2.58 0.11
CA ASN A 115 37.70 -2.79 0.38
C ASN A 115 38.00 -2.40 1.83
N ALA A 116 38.32 -3.39 2.66
CA ALA A 116 38.62 -3.17 4.07
C ALA A 116 40.00 -2.52 4.33
N GLU A 117 40.94 -2.61 3.38
CA GLU A 117 42.26 -2.00 3.52
C GLU A 117 42.22 -0.50 3.30
N THR A 118 41.32 -0.03 2.44
CA THR A 118 41.19 1.39 2.08
C THR A 118 39.94 2.06 2.65
N ASN A 119 39.05 1.31 3.30
CA ASN A 119 37.71 1.76 3.73
C ASN A 119 36.93 2.43 2.58
N GLN A 120 36.89 1.78 1.41
CA GLN A 120 36.21 2.30 0.23
C GLN A 120 35.29 1.27 -0.41
N TRP A 121 34.14 1.75 -0.88
CA TRP A 121 33.29 1.03 -1.82
C TRP A 121 33.80 1.21 -3.24
N GLU A 122 34.09 0.10 -3.91
CA GLU A 122 34.57 0.05 -5.29
C GLU A 122 33.46 -0.46 -6.23
N ASN A 123 33.35 0.12 -7.42
CA ASN A 123 32.45 -0.32 -8.48
C ASN A 123 32.95 -1.63 -9.08
N ASP A 124 32.10 -2.67 -9.04
CA ASP A 124 32.38 -3.97 -9.68
C ASP A 124 31.87 -3.97 -11.12
N LEU A 125 32.51 -3.14 -11.97
CA LEU A 125 32.12 -2.99 -13.37
C LEU A 125 32.34 -4.30 -14.15
N PRO A 126 31.40 -4.70 -15.02
CA PRO A 126 31.64 -5.78 -15.95
C PRO A 126 32.79 -5.41 -16.88
N LYS A 127 33.57 -6.39 -17.35
CA LYS A 127 34.77 -6.13 -18.19
C LYS A 127 34.52 -5.18 -19.37
N LYS A 128 33.37 -5.31 -20.04
CA LYS A 128 32.99 -4.44 -21.17
C LYS A 128 32.58 -3.02 -20.75
N GLY A 129 32.24 -2.81 -19.48
CA GLY A 129 31.80 -1.54 -18.91
C GLY A 129 32.88 -0.83 -18.09
N GLU A 130 34.14 -1.28 -18.10
CA GLU A 130 35.26 -0.63 -17.37
C GLU A 130 35.53 0.80 -17.86
N THR A 131 35.06 1.16 -19.05
CA THR A 131 35.14 2.53 -19.60
C THR A 131 34.06 3.47 -19.07
N TRP A 132 33.04 2.96 -18.36
CA TRP A 132 31.93 3.77 -17.86
C TRP A 132 32.31 4.72 -16.72
N GLY A 133 33.48 4.55 -16.11
CA GLY A 133 33.97 5.45 -15.08
C GLY A 133 34.97 4.80 -14.12
N PRO A 134 35.33 5.51 -13.05
CA PRO A 134 36.38 5.09 -12.12
C PRO A 134 35.95 3.90 -11.24
N LYS A 135 36.97 3.25 -10.67
CA LYS A 135 36.80 2.19 -9.66
C LYS A 135 36.10 2.67 -8.39
N VAL A 136 36.26 3.94 -8.00
CA VAL A 136 35.58 4.54 -6.84
C VAL A 136 34.83 5.78 -7.32
N GLY A 137 33.57 5.94 -6.87
CA GLY A 137 32.74 7.08 -7.22
C GLY A 137 31.70 6.76 -8.29
N THR A 138 31.28 7.79 -9.03
CA THR A 138 30.15 7.68 -9.95
C THR A 138 30.53 7.16 -11.33
N VAL A 139 29.61 6.46 -11.99
CA VAL A 139 29.78 5.89 -13.33
C VAL A 139 28.60 6.23 -14.25
N GLU A 140 28.83 6.17 -15.55
CA GLU A 140 27.85 6.45 -16.60
C GLU A 140 27.63 5.21 -17.49
N PRO A 141 26.95 4.17 -16.99
CA PRO A 141 26.65 2.99 -17.79
C PRO A 141 25.58 3.29 -18.83
N ALA A 142 25.56 2.50 -19.90
CA ALA A 142 24.58 2.59 -20.98
C ALA A 142 23.12 2.65 -20.49
N GLY A 143 22.27 3.30 -21.29
CA GLY A 143 20.84 3.38 -21.03
C GLY A 143 20.11 2.04 -21.22
N PHE A 144 18.82 2.03 -20.92
CA PHE A 144 17.92 0.96 -21.33
C PHE A 144 16.86 1.56 -22.25
N LYS A 145 16.54 0.86 -23.34
CA LYS A 145 15.50 1.27 -24.30
C LYS A 145 14.09 1.33 -23.70
N SER A 146 13.88 0.74 -22.53
CA SER A 146 12.59 0.62 -21.87
C SER A 146 12.59 1.39 -20.54
N PRO A 147 11.52 2.14 -20.23
CA PRO A 147 11.27 2.66 -18.90
C PRO A 147 10.64 1.61 -17.96
N TYR A 148 10.78 0.32 -18.28
CA TYR A 148 10.31 -0.83 -17.50
C TYR A 148 11.42 -1.87 -17.32
N PHE A 149 11.26 -2.79 -16.35
CA PHE A 149 12.26 -3.82 -16.05
C PHE A 149 12.75 -4.53 -17.32
N ALA A 150 14.06 -4.58 -17.48
CA ALA A 150 14.77 -5.20 -18.57
C ALA A 150 16.14 -5.70 -18.06
N MET A 151 16.70 -6.68 -18.77
CA MET A 151 17.96 -7.34 -18.40
C MET A 151 19.12 -7.00 -19.35
N VAL A 152 18.89 -6.26 -20.43
CA VAL A 152 19.92 -5.94 -21.43
C VAL A 152 19.90 -4.44 -21.69
N ASP A 153 21.06 -3.81 -21.56
CA ASP A 153 21.23 -2.38 -21.82
C ASP A 153 21.52 -2.08 -23.30
N GLU A 154 21.70 -0.80 -23.64
CA GLU A 154 21.91 -0.34 -25.02
C GLU A 154 23.23 -0.79 -25.64
N GLU A 155 24.21 -1.20 -24.83
CA GLU A 155 25.50 -1.77 -25.26
C GLU A 155 25.47 -3.31 -25.34
N GLY A 156 24.32 -3.93 -25.05
CA GLY A 156 24.15 -5.39 -25.08
C GLY A 156 24.71 -6.10 -23.85
N ILE A 157 24.99 -5.39 -22.76
CA ILE A 157 25.46 -5.98 -21.50
C ILE A 157 24.25 -6.45 -20.69
N VAL A 158 24.32 -7.69 -20.22
CA VAL A 158 23.29 -8.29 -19.37
C VAL A 158 23.45 -7.76 -17.95
N ARG A 159 22.46 -7.04 -17.43
CA ARG A 159 22.35 -6.57 -16.05
C ARG A 159 20.92 -6.09 -15.72
N PRO A 160 20.48 -6.16 -14.46
CA PRO A 160 19.14 -5.73 -14.09
C PRO A 160 18.98 -4.22 -14.18
N TRP A 161 17.82 -3.76 -14.68
CA TRP A 161 17.55 -2.34 -14.70
C TRP A 161 17.32 -1.77 -13.29
N ARG A 162 18.30 -1.01 -12.78
CA ARG A 162 18.33 -0.39 -11.44
C ARG A 162 17.12 0.43 -10.99
N ARG A 163 16.21 0.81 -11.90
CA ARG A 163 14.97 1.52 -11.54
C ARG A 163 13.87 0.58 -11.01
N GLN A 164 14.08 -0.73 -11.09
CA GLN A 164 13.08 -1.76 -10.76
C GLN A 164 13.70 -2.92 -9.95
N ALA A 165 14.96 -2.80 -9.51
CA ALA A 165 15.77 -3.88 -8.93
C ALA A 165 15.78 -3.87 -7.39
N LYS A 166 14.62 -4.01 -6.75
CA LYS A 166 14.53 -4.23 -5.30
C LYS A 166 14.87 -5.68 -4.96
N MET A 167 15.66 -5.89 -3.90
CA MET A 167 16.12 -7.21 -3.46
C MET A 167 15.43 -7.68 -2.18
N TRP A 168 15.26 -6.81 -1.17
CA TRP A 168 14.85 -7.24 0.19
C TRP A 168 15.72 -8.43 0.66
N TYR A 169 15.11 -9.57 1.02
CA TYR A 169 15.81 -10.82 1.35
C TYR A 169 15.81 -11.84 0.20
N LEU A 170 15.47 -11.45 -1.03
CA LEU A 170 15.48 -12.32 -2.22
C LEU A 170 16.88 -12.48 -2.84
N GLY A 171 17.96 -12.32 -2.07
CA GLY A 171 19.33 -12.51 -2.54
C GLY A 171 20.10 -13.43 -1.61
N THR A 172 20.63 -14.53 -2.14
CA THR A 172 21.46 -15.48 -1.37
C THR A 172 22.67 -15.91 -2.19
N VAL A 173 23.81 -16.08 -1.54
CA VAL A 173 25.01 -16.66 -2.16
C VAL A 173 24.92 -18.18 -2.06
N ALA A 174 25.16 -18.86 -3.16
CA ALA A 174 25.24 -20.31 -3.23
C ALA A 174 26.68 -20.76 -2.90
N PRO A 175 26.90 -21.58 -1.86
CA PRO A 175 28.26 -21.98 -1.50
C PRO A 175 28.91 -22.97 -2.49
N TRP A 176 28.12 -23.63 -3.35
CA TRP A 176 28.65 -24.60 -4.33
C TRP A 176 29.29 -23.95 -5.56
N ASP A 177 28.98 -22.69 -5.88
CA ASP A 177 29.54 -22.00 -7.06
C ASP A 177 29.88 -20.51 -6.84
N GLY A 178 29.83 -20.05 -5.58
CA GLY A 178 30.17 -18.68 -5.18
C GLY A 178 29.24 -17.60 -5.71
N SER A 179 28.17 -17.95 -6.43
CA SER A 179 27.33 -17.00 -7.14
C SER A 179 26.16 -16.50 -6.29
N LEU A 180 25.78 -15.24 -6.48
CA LEU A 180 24.55 -14.69 -5.91
C LEU A 180 23.36 -15.07 -6.81
N TYR A 181 22.33 -15.67 -6.23
CA TYR A 181 21.07 -15.95 -6.89
C TYR A 181 19.96 -15.05 -6.35
N THR A 182 19.03 -14.67 -7.22
CA THR A 182 17.89 -13.82 -6.85
C THR A 182 16.68 -14.04 -7.75
N LEU A 183 15.50 -13.70 -7.22
CA LEU A 183 14.28 -13.55 -7.98
C LEU A 183 13.90 -12.07 -8.10
N MET A 184 13.87 -11.54 -9.32
CA MET A 184 13.60 -10.11 -9.54
C MET A 184 12.57 -9.93 -10.66
N CYS A 185 11.46 -9.26 -10.33
CA CYS A 185 10.33 -9.07 -11.27
C CYS A 185 9.88 -10.39 -11.95
N GLY A 186 9.92 -11.51 -11.22
CA GLY A 186 9.56 -12.86 -11.71
C GLY A 186 10.65 -13.60 -12.46
N ARG A 187 11.88 -13.05 -12.56
CA ARG A 187 13.01 -13.69 -13.25
C ARG A 187 14.02 -14.23 -12.27
N THR A 188 14.47 -15.46 -12.53
CA THR A 188 15.55 -16.10 -11.78
C THR A 188 16.89 -15.66 -12.36
N LEU A 189 17.65 -14.92 -11.57
CA LEU A 189 18.90 -14.30 -12.00
C LEU A 189 20.06 -14.86 -11.17
N ARG A 190 21.21 -14.97 -11.82
CA ARG A 190 22.50 -15.29 -11.20
C ARG A 190 23.48 -14.16 -11.48
N TYR A 191 24.23 -13.75 -10.46
CA TYR A 191 25.41 -12.90 -10.60
C TYR A 191 26.64 -13.69 -10.16
N ASN A 192 27.62 -13.80 -11.04
CA ASN A 192 28.93 -14.36 -10.72
C ASN A 192 29.86 -13.21 -10.28
N PRO A 193 30.29 -13.15 -9.01
CA PRO A 193 31.14 -12.06 -8.52
C PRO A 193 32.55 -12.01 -9.13
N THR A 194 33.16 -13.15 -9.41
CA THR A 194 34.54 -13.20 -9.95
C THR A 194 34.57 -12.80 -11.43
N GLU A 195 33.55 -13.20 -12.19
CA GLU A 195 33.38 -12.80 -13.59
C GLU A 195 32.76 -11.41 -13.75
N ARG A 196 32.05 -10.92 -12.73
CA ARG A 196 31.22 -9.70 -12.73
C ARG A 196 30.13 -9.72 -13.81
N LEU A 197 29.47 -10.86 -13.95
CA LEU A 197 28.45 -11.08 -14.99
C LEU A 197 27.11 -11.50 -14.40
N TRP A 198 26.05 -10.87 -14.91
CA TRP A 198 24.68 -11.32 -14.70
C TRP A 198 24.26 -12.31 -15.78
N LYS A 199 23.43 -13.27 -15.38
CA LYS A 199 22.74 -14.20 -16.27
C LYS A 199 21.26 -14.30 -15.86
N ASN A 200 20.37 -14.21 -16.84
CA ASN A 200 18.99 -14.66 -16.67
C ASN A 200 18.95 -16.17 -16.92
N LEU A 201 18.56 -16.96 -15.93
CA LEU A 201 18.55 -18.41 -16.02
C LEU A 201 17.31 -18.95 -16.74
N ALA A 202 16.24 -18.15 -16.76
CA ALA A 202 14.98 -18.46 -17.45
C ALA A 202 14.52 -19.93 -17.28
N PRO A 203 14.32 -20.40 -16.02
CA PRO A 203 13.77 -21.73 -15.79
C PRO A 203 12.38 -21.85 -16.42
N GLU A 204 12.00 -23.07 -16.81
CA GLU A 204 10.71 -23.34 -17.48
C GLU A 204 9.52 -22.91 -16.62
N ASN A 205 9.67 -23.01 -15.30
CA ASN A 205 8.70 -22.56 -14.32
C ASN A 205 9.31 -21.52 -13.37
N SER A 206 8.55 -20.48 -13.06
CA SER A 206 8.93 -19.44 -12.10
C SER A 206 7.83 -19.34 -11.03
N PRO A 207 8.19 -19.13 -9.74
CA PRO A 207 7.22 -19.01 -8.66
C PRO A 207 6.39 -17.72 -8.78
N ALA A 208 6.81 -16.77 -9.62
CA ALA A 208 6.12 -15.53 -9.89
C ALA A 208 6.09 -15.25 -11.40
N PRO A 209 5.00 -14.69 -11.94
CA PRO A 209 4.95 -14.30 -13.34
C PRO A 209 6.00 -13.23 -13.64
N GLU A 210 6.58 -13.27 -14.84
CA GLU A 210 7.46 -12.21 -15.30
C GLU A 210 6.70 -10.88 -15.38
N THR A 211 7.27 -9.84 -14.76
CA THR A 211 6.67 -8.51 -14.77
C THR A 211 7.64 -7.45 -15.25
N ARG A 212 7.07 -6.31 -15.63
CA ARG A 212 7.76 -5.11 -16.08
C ARG A 212 8.04 -4.11 -14.95
N ASN A 213 7.53 -4.37 -13.74
CA ASN A 213 7.63 -3.49 -12.59
C ASN A 213 7.58 -4.32 -11.30
N TYR A 214 8.47 -4.05 -10.34
CA TYR A 214 8.58 -4.82 -9.11
C TYR A 214 7.25 -4.90 -8.34
N LYS A 215 6.41 -3.86 -8.38
CA LYS A 215 5.12 -3.83 -7.68
C LYS A 215 4.12 -4.91 -8.12
N LYS A 216 4.35 -5.53 -9.28
CA LYS A 216 3.48 -6.57 -9.82
C LYS A 216 4.01 -8.00 -9.56
N GLY A 217 5.22 -8.13 -9.00
CA GLY A 217 5.83 -9.43 -8.72
C GLY A 217 5.67 -9.85 -7.26
N LEU A 218 6.41 -10.91 -6.90
CA LEU A 218 6.60 -11.32 -5.51
C LEU A 218 7.51 -10.32 -4.79
N ASN A 219 6.98 -9.70 -3.75
CA ASN A 219 7.70 -8.76 -2.89
C ASN A 219 7.93 -9.34 -1.51
N TRP A 220 8.95 -8.85 -0.80
CA TRP A 220 9.18 -9.10 0.62
C TRP A 220 9.40 -10.56 1.04
N ALA A 221 9.59 -11.47 0.08
CA ALA A 221 9.97 -12.85 0.33
C ALA A 221 11.45 -12.95 0.74
N ALA A 222 11.84 -14.12 1.23
CA ALA A 222 13.22 -14.44 1.57
C ALA A 222 13.70 -15.67 0.80
N MET A 223 14.99 -15.66 0.44
CA MET A 223 15.70 -16.80 -0.13
C MET A 223 16.88 -17.19 0.76
N CYS A 224 17.16 -18.48 0.84
CA CYS A 224 18.33 -19.02 1.51
C CYS A 224 18.88 -20.22 0.73
N ALA A 225 20.20 -20.34 0.63
CA ALA A 225 20.82 -21.52 0.04
C ALA A 225 20.65 -22.72 0.97
N ASP A 226 20.29 -23.87 0.39
CA ASP A 226 20.31 -25.19 0.98
C ASP A 226 21.49 -25.97 0.38
N PRO A 227 22.66 -26.01 1.06
CA PRO A 227 23.84 -26.67 0.54
C PRO A 227 23.75 -28.19 0.54
N ILE A 228 22.80 -28.78 1.27
CA ILE A 228 22.64 -30.23 1.33
C ILE A 228 22.03 -30.76 0.02
N ASN A 229 21.10 -29.98 -0.53
CA ASN A 229 20.42 -30.33 -1.78
C ASN A 229 20.96 -29.57 -3.01
N GLU A 230 21.85 -28.59 -2.83
CA GLU A 230 22.26 -27.62 -3.88
C GLU A 230 21.07 -26.84 -4.48
N GLU A 231 20.18 -26.41 -3.58
CA GLU A 231 18.91 -25.76 -3.89
C GLU A 231 18.79 -24.40 -3.21
N LEU A 232 17.90 -23.56 -3.71
CA LEU A 232 17.55 -22.30 -3.03
C LEU A 232 16.16 -22.41 -2.46
N LEU A 233 16.03 -22.34 -1.14
CA LEU A 233 14.75 -22.26 -0.45
C LEU A 233 14.17 -20.85 -0.62
N LEU A 234 12.92 -20.77 -1.05
CA LEU A 234 12.11 -19.56 -1.11
C LEU A 234 10.94 -19.68 -0.13
N PHE A 235 10.72 -18.65 0.68
CA PHE A 235 9.58 -18.61 1.58
C PHE A 235 8.89 -17.23 1.65
N GLY A 236 7.57 -17.28 1.79
CA GLY A 236 6.73 -16.14 2.18
C GLY A 236 6.63 -15.05 1.11
N GLY A 237 6.65 -13.79 1.57
CA GLY A 237 6.44 -12.61 0.74
C GLY A 237 4.96 -12.36 0.42
N CYS A 238 4.69 -11.38 -0.44
CA CYS A 238 3.34 -11.01 -0.84
C CYS A 238 3.31 -10.56 -2.32
N GLY A 239 2.17 -10.73 -2.96
CA GLY A 239 1.93 -10.23 -4.32
C GLY A 239 1.59 -11.31 -5.35
N LEU A 240 1.52 -12.58 -4.91
CA LEU A 240 1.10 -13.68 -5.76
C LEU A 240 -0.41 -13.89 -5.68
N ALA A 241 -0.99 -14.25 -6.82
CA ALA A 241 -2.40 -14.57 -6.94
C ALA A 241 -2.73 -16.00 -6.44
N THR A 242 -2.20 -16.38 -5.27
CA THR A 242 -2.39 -17.69 -4.63
C THR A 242 -3.44 -17.61 -3.51
N THR A 243 -3.88 -18.75 -3.00
CA THR A 243 -4.81 -18.81 -1.85
C THR A 243 -4.20 -18.21 -0.57
N ARG A 244 -2.88 -18.31 -0.41
CA ARG A 244 -2.11 -17.73 0.70
C ARG A 244 -1.65 -16.29 0.45
N ALA A 245 -1.76 -15.80 -0.79
CA ALA A 245 -1.21 -14.53 -1.29
C ALA A 245 0.32 -14.37 -1.17
N ASP A 246 1.02 -15.43 -0.75
CA ASP A 246 2.48 -15.57 -0.67
C ASP A 246 2.98 -16.69 -1.61
N ALA A 247 4.29 -16.96 -1.59
CA ALA A 247 4.90 -18.07 -2.33
C ALA A 247 4.78 -19.44 -1.64
N GLY A 248 4.34 -19.49 -0.37
CA GLY A 248 4.51 -20.67 0.48
C GLY A 248 5.98 -21.08 0.59
N THR A 249 6.23 -22.38 0.72
CA THR A 249 7.58 -22.97 0.63
C THR A 249 7.83 -23.51 -0.77
N GLY A 250 8.82 -22.94 -1.46
CA GLY A 250 9.29 -23.40 -2.75
C GLY A 250 10.80 -23.54 -2.77
N VAL A 251 11.32 -24.28 -3.76
CA VAL A 251 12.76 -24.49 -3.92
C VAL A 251 13.15 -24.38 -5.38
N TYR A 252 14.35 -23.88 -5.63
CA TYR A 252 14.96 -23.82 -6.96
C TYR A 252 16.14 -24.78 -7.04
N SER A 253 16.08 -25.74 -7.97
CA SER A 253 17.20 -26.64 -8.28
C SER A 253 18.15 -25.96 -9.24
N THR A 254 19.36 -25.66 -8.78
CA THR A 254 20.39 -25.05 -9.64
C THR A 254 20.91 -26.01 -10.70
N ARG A 255 20.89 -27.31 -10.41
CA ARG A 255 21.29 -28.39 -11.34
C ARG A 255 20.29 -28.59 -12.47
N GLN A 256 19.00 -28.54 -12.16
CA GLN A 256 17.93 -28.78 -13.14
C GLN A 256 17.41 -27.49 -13.78
N ASN A 257 17.75 -26.31 -13.23
CA ASN A 257 17.18 -25.02 -13.65
C ASN A 257 15.64 -25.03 -13.59
N GLU A 258 15.10 -25.44 -12.44
CA GLU A 258 13.65 -25.55 -12.23
C GLU A 258 13.26 -25.09 -10.82
N TRP A 259 12.08 -24.48 -10.71
CA TRP A 259 11.43 -24.23 -9.44
C TRP A 259 10.44 -25.36 -9.11
N ARG A 260 10.17 -25.59 -7.83
CA ARG A 260 9.04 -26.43 -7.42
C ARG A 260 8.46 -25.97 -6.09
N SER A 261 7.15 -26.00 -5.99
CA SER A 261 6.48 -25.84 -4.70
C SER A 261 6.57 -27.17 -3.95
N LEU A 262 6.86 -27.11 -2.65
CA LEU A 262 6.91 -28.31 -1.81
C LEU A 262 5.53 -28.73 -1.27
N GLY A 263 4.52 -27.87 -1.37
CA GLY A 263 3.14 -28.21 -0.95
C GLY A 263 3.01 -28.66 0.52
N LEU A 264 3.90 -28.20 1.40
CA LEU A 264 3.99 -28.68 2.77
C LEU A 264 2.75 -28.34 3.60
N GLU A 265 2.22 -29.32 4.32
CA GLU A 265 1.13 -29.13 5.29
C GLU A 265 1.61 -28.32 6.50
N VAL A 266 2.78 -28.67 7.03
CA VAL A 266 3.43 -27.94 8.13
C VAL A 266 4.49 -27.01 7.54
N GLN A 267 4.23 -25.71 7.66
CA GLN A 267 5.13 -24.63 7.29
C GLN A 267 4.72 -23.35 8.03
N PRO A 268 5.59 -22.33 8.11
CA PRO A 268 5.21 -21.09 8.78
C PRO A 268 3.99 -20.43 8.10
N PRO A 269 3.11 -19.75 8.87
CA PRO A 269 2.01 -18.98 8.29
C PRO A 269 2.53 -17.85 7.38
N PRO A 270 1.69 -17.37 6.43
CA PRO A 270 2.06 -16.30 5.51
C PRO A 270 2.62 -15.08 6.22
N ARG A 271 3.76 -14.58 5.72
CA ARG A 271 4.48 -13.46 6.29
C ARG A 271 5.42 -12.79 5.28
N ALA A 272 5.66 -11.51 5.49
CA ALA A 272 6.60 -10.68 4.73
C ALA A 272 7.83 -10.35 5.58
N LEU A 273 8.96 -10.07 4.93
CA LEU A 273 10.22 -9.62 5.53
C LEU A 273 10.68 -10.48 6.72
N ALA A 274 10.58 -11.81 6.56
CA ALA A 274 11.08 -12.82 7.48
C ALA A 274 12.36 -13.44 6.89
N PRO A 275 13.57 -12.97 7.29
CA PRO A 275 14.82 -13.50 6.76
C PRO A 275 15.03 -14.97 7.17
N MET A 276 15.82 -15.69 6.38
CA MET A 276 16.20 -17.07 6.62
C MET A 276 17.71 -17.23 6.55
N VAL A 277 18.27 -18.13 7.36
CA VAL A 277 19.71 -18.40 7.35
C VAL A 277 20.01 -19.88 7.58
N TYR A 278 20.99 -20.41 6.85
CA TYR A 278 21.47 -21.78 7.01
C TYR A 278 22.49 -21.87 8.15
N ASP A 279 22.29 -22.83 9.05
CA ASP A 279 23.27 -23.26 10.04
C ASP A 279 24.00 -24.52 9.54
N PRO A 280 25.30 -24.44 9.20
CA PRO A 280 26.10 -25.58 8.75
C PRO A 280 26.25 -26.70 9.78
N THR A 281 26.15 -26.39 11.08
CA THR A 281 26.36 -27.37 12.16
C THR A 281 25.21 -28.37 12.21
N THR A 282 23.97 -27.87 12.25
CA THR A 282 22.76 -28.71 12.28
C THR A 282 22.23 -29.05 10.90
N LYS A 283 22.73 -28.39 9.84
CA LYS A 283 22.25 -28.52 8.46
C LYS A 283 20.78 -28.11 8.31
N LYS A 284 20.38 -27.08 9.06
CA LYS A 284 19.02 -26.55 9.08
C LYS A 284 18.99 -25.09 8.65
N ILE A 285 17.89 -24.66 8.06
CA ILE A 285 17.62 -23.25 7.78
C ILE A 285 16.69 -22.71 8.86
N VAL A 286 17.06 -21.61 9.51
CA VAL A 286 16.29 -20.97 10.57
C VAL A 286 15.57 -19.75 10.01
N LEU A 287 14.30 -19.60 10.39
CA LEU A 287 13.47 -18.42 10.17
C LEU A 287 13.03 -17.86 11.53
N PHE A 288 13.05 -16.55 11.69
CA PHE A 288 12.50 -15.88 12.86
C PHE A 288 11.60 -14.70 12.48
N GLY A 289 10.48 -14.56 13.18
CA GLY A 289 9.60 -13.39 13.11
C GLY A 289 9.02 -13.11 11.73
N GLY A 290 8.86 -11.83 11.39
CA GLY A 290 8.23 -11.37 10.15
C GLY A 290 6.87 -10.69 10.38
N ASP A 291 6.31 -10.17 9.29
CA ASP A 291 5.07 -9.39 9.31
C ASP A 291 3.91 -10.15 8.63
N GLY A 292 2.89 -10.52 9.41
CA GLY A 292 1.63 -11.10 8.93
C GLY A 292 0.65 -10.06 8.35
N LEU A 293 1.08 -8.81 8.22
CA LEU A 293 0.36 -7.61 7.78
C LEU A 293 -0.70 -7.10 8.77
N ASP A 294 -1.20 -7.96 9.66
CA ASP A 294 -2.10 -7.65 10.79
C ASP A 294 -1.43 -7.80 12.17
N ARG A 295 -0.33 -8.55 12.23
CA ARG A 295 0.46 -8.83 13.43
C ARG A 295 1.93 -9.10 13.09
N LEU A 296 2.79 -8.85 14.07
CA LEU A 296 4.19 -9.25 14.03
C LEU A 296 4.39 -10.55 14.80
N TYR A 297 5.29 -11.41 14.31
CA TYR A 297 5.61 -12.68 14.94
C TYR A 297 6.95 -12.64 15.70
N ALA A 298 7.06 -13.46 16.74
CA ALA A 298 8.30 -13.83 17.44
C ALA A 298 8.47 -15.36 17.54
N ASP A 299 7.97 -16.09 16.56
CA ASP A 299 8.20 -17.53 16.44
C ASP A 299 9.53 -17.84 15.75
N THR A 300 10.11 -18.99 16.11
CA THR A 300 11.28 -19.57 15.45
C THR A 300 10.85 -20.83 14.71
N TRP A 301 11.21 -20.92 13.44
CA TRP A 301 10.98 -22.10 12.61
C TRP A 301 12.32 -22.63 12.10
N VAL A 302 12.45 -23.94 12.02
CA VAL A 302 13.62 -24.61 11.44
C VAL A 302 13.18 -25.51 10.30
N TYR A 303 13.82 -25.36 9.16
CA TYR A 303 13.68 -26.24 8.01
C TYR A 303 14.84 -27.22 8.02
N ASP A 304 14.54 -28.50 8.15
CA ASP A 304 15.52 -29.56 8.04
C ASP A 304 15.78 -29.84 6.56
N CYS A 305 16.99 -29.52 6.08
CA CYS A 305 17.32 -29.64 4.67
C CYS A 305 17.29 -31.09 4.17
N ALA A 306 17.67 -32.05 5.02
CA ALA A 306 17.74 -33.46 4.62
C ALA A 306 16.34 -34.04 4.39
N SER A 307 15.41 -33.77 5.30
CA SER A 307 14.02 -34.25 5.22
C SER A 307 13.09 -33.32 4.44
N ARG A 308 13.50 -32.08 4.20
CA ARG A 308 12.72 -31.01 3.56
C ARG A 308 11.43 -30.66 4.29
N THR A 309 11.49 -30.63 5.63
CA THR A 309 10.34 -30.36 6.49
C THR A 309 10.58 -29.18 7.41
N TRP A 310 9.49 -28.47 7.77
CA TRP A 310 9.52 -27.41 8.76
C TRP A 310 9.10 -27.92 10.14
N GLU A 311 9.76 -27.43 11.18
CA GLU A 311 9.40 -27.60 12.58
C GLU A 311 9.36 -26.23 13.27
N GLN A 312 8.30 -25.95 14.02
CA GLN A 312 8.27 -24.77 14.88
C GLN A 312 9.01 -25.07 16.19
N ARG A 313 10.04 -24.29 16.50
CA ARG A 313 10.76 -24.36 17.77
C ARG A 313 10.09 -23.49 18.82
N LYS A 314 10.28 -23.86 20.08
CA LYS A 314 9.64 -23.20 21.24
C LYS A 314 10.68 -22.89 22.31
N PRO A 315 11.67 -22.03 22.00
CA PRO A 315 12.68 -21.63 22.96
C PRO A 315 12.03 -20.95 24.16
N LYS A 316 12.64 -21.06 25.34
CA LYS A 316 12.09 -20.50 26.59
C LYS A 316 11.92 -18.98 26.53
N ARG A 317 12.84 -18.31 25.84
CA ARG A 317 12.81 -16.87 25.55
C ARG A 317 13.07 -16.64 24.07
N SER A 318 12.50 -15.56 23.55
CA SER A 318 12.67 -15.10 22.17
C SER A 318 12.82 -13.59 22.12
N PRO A 319 13.48 -13.03 21.11
CA PRO A 319 13.40 -11.60 20.82
C PRO A 319 11.93 -11.16 20.65
N SER A 320 11.63 -9.90 20.97
CA SER A 320 10.26 -9.37 20.83
C SER A 320 9.77 -9.39 19.36
N PRO A 321 8.45 -9.45 19.11
CA PRO A 321 7.90 -9.53 17.76
C PRO A 321 8.39 -8.42 16.84
N ARG A 322 8.90 -8.80 15.66
CA ARG A 322 9.57 -7.88 14.74
C ARG A 322 9.63 -8.41 13.32
N PHE A 323 9.81 -7.50 12.37
CA PHE A 323 10.12 -7.81 10.98
C PHE A 323 11.28 -6.94 10.49
N GLY A 324 11.80 -7.23 9.29
CA GLY A 324 12.83 -6.39 8.66
C GLY A 324 14.17 -6.37 9.40
N HIS A 325 14.40 -7.27 10.36
CA HIS A 325 15.68 -7.45 11.06
C HIS A 325 16.67 -8.21 10.19
N ALA A 326 17.97 -8.19 10.52
CA ALA A 326 18.92 -9.12 9.88
C ALA A 326 18.94 -10.44 10.65
N LEU A 327 19.16 -11.54 9.94
CA LEU A 327 19.38 -12.87 10.51
C LEU A 327 20.54 -13.52 9.74
N LEU A 328 21.66 -13.80 10.42
CA LEU A 328 22.93 -14.16 9.79
C LEU A 328 23.63 -15.27 10.60
N HIS A 329 24.45 -16.12 9.96
CA HIS A 329 25.21 -17.17 10.64
C HIS A 329 26.61 -16.66 10.95
N LEU A 330 27.02 -16.71 12.22
CA LEU A 330 28.35 -16.32 12.70
C LEU A 330 29.33 -17.50 12.53
N PRO A 331 30.21 -17.52 11.51
CA PRO A 331 31.03 -18.69 11.20
C PRO A 331 31.96 -19.16 12.33
N LYS A 332 32.48 -18.24 13.16
CA LYS A 332 33.44 -18.59 14.21
C LYS A 332 32.74 -19.10 15.48
N SER A 333 31.62 -18.49 15.88
CA SER A 333 30.85 -18.95 17.04
C SER A 333 29.87 -20.09 16.76
N GLY A 334 29.52 -20.33 15.49
CA GLY A 334 28.54 -21.34 15.08
C GLY A 334 27.10 -21.01 15.48
N LYS A 335 26.84 -19.76 15.88
CA LYS A 335 25.52 -19.26 16.28
C LYS A 335 24.87 -18.47 15.15
N ILE A 336 23.56 -18.27 15.24
CA ILE A 336 22.85 -17.31 14.40
C ILE A 336 22.75 -15.99 15.15
N VAL A 337 22.99 -14.86 14.49
CA VAL A 337 22.80 -13.52 15.04
C VAL A 337 21.56 -12.86 14.42
N LEU A 338 20.77 -12.19 15.27
CA LEU A 338 19.69 -11.31 14.89
C LEU A 338 20.03 -9.87 15.24
N LEU A 339 19.77 -8.94 14.31
CA LEU A 339 20.11 -7.53 14.46
C LEU A 339 18.93 -6.61 14.14
N GLY A 340 18.60 -5.74 15.10
CA GLY A 340 17.59 -4.69 14.96
C GLY A 340 16.18 -5.24 14.70
N GLY A 341 15.43 -4.53 13.84
CA GLY A 341 14.06 -4.87 13.45
C GLY A 341 13.05 -3.76 13.70
N ILE A 342 11.85 -3.94 13.16
CA ILE A 342 10.76 -2.98 13.20
C ILE A 342 9.57 -3.55 13.98
N GLY A 343 8.98 -2.71 14.81
CA GLY A 343 7.71 -2.92 15.50
C GLY A 343 6.55 -2.10 14.93
N TYR A 344 5.33 -2.41 15.36
CA TYR A 344 4.15 -1.63 15.03
C TYR A 344 3.98 -0.36 15.87
N THR A 345 3.22 0.58 15.33
CA THR A 345 2.53 1.62 16.09
C THR A 345 1.02 1.54 15.84
N SER A 346 0.24 2.15 16.72
CA SER A 346 -1.22 2.24 16.61
C SER A 346 -1.68 3.70 16.44
N SER A 347 -0.84 4.55 15.81
CA SER A 347 -1.21 5.95 15.57
C SER A 347 -2.39 6.03 14.61
N THR A 348 -3.42 6.78 15.00
CA THR A 348 -4.59 7.08 14.16
C THR A 348 -4.49 8.44 13.47
N SER A 349 -3.33 9.12 13.56
CA SER A 349 -3.16 10.44 12.96
C SER A 349 -3.25 10.42 11.42
N TYR A 350 -3.60 11.54 10.79
CA TYR A 350 -3.35 11.70 9.35
C TYR A 350 -1.86 11.48 9.06
N GLN A 351 -1.53 10.77 7.96
CA GLN A 351 -0.15 10.33 7.68
C GLN A 351 0.48 9.48 8.80
N ALA A 352 -0.33 8.66 9.48
CA ALA A 352 0.13 7.79 10.56
C ALA A 352 1.37 6.99 10.16
N LYS A 353 2.41 7.08 11.01
CA LYS A 353 3.59 6.21 10.91
C LYS A 353 3.24 4.86 11.53
N LEU A 354 2.79 3.91 10.72
CA LEU A 354 2.31 2.60 11.19
C LEU A 354 3.41 1.67 11.71
N TYR A 355 4.67 2.06 11.56
CA TYR A 355 5.86 1.26 11.85
C TYR A 355 6.92 2.12 12.54
N ARG A 356 7.69 1.50 13.44
CA ARG A 356 8.83 2.14 14.13
C ARG A 356 9.97 1.13 14.33
N PRO A 357 11.24 1.50 14.11
CA PRO A 357 12.36 0.66 14.54
C PRO A 357 12.28 0.38 16.04
N HIS A 358 12.62 -0.84 16.45
CA HIS A 358 12.94 -1.15 17.84
C HIS A 358 14.25 -0.46 18.24
N PRO A 359 14.54 -0.31 19.55
CA PRO A 359 15.92 -0.14 19.99
C PRO A 359 16.82 -1.17 19.31
N PHE A 360 18.03 -0.76 18.93
CA PHE A 360 18.93 -1.69 18.25
C PHE A 360 19.37 -2.77 19.25
N GLU A 361 19.37 -4.02 18.81
CA GLU A 361 19.69 -5.16 19.66
C GLU A 361 20.53 -6.16 18.85
N ILE A 362 21.44 -6.85 19.55
CA ILE A 362 22.15 -8.02 19.07
C ILE A 362 21.66 -9.20 19.90
N TRP A 363 21.00 -10.14 19.23
CA TRP A 363 20.59 -11.42 19.80
C TRP A 363 21.35 -12.53 19.11
N THR A 364 21.61 -13.63 19.82
CA THR A 364 22.10 -14.86 19.20
C THR A 364 21.18 -16.03 19.49
N TYR A 365 21.12 -16.97 18.55
CA TYR A 365 20.37 -18.21 18.66
C TYR A 365 21.31 -19.39 18.47
N ASP A 366 21.26 -20.31 19.42
CA ASP A 366 21.90 -21.62 19.34
C ASP A 366 20.87 -22.64 18.86
N VAL A 367 21.09 -23.21 17.67
CA VAL A 367 20.14 -24.10 17.01
C VAL A 367 20.03 -25.45 17.71
N LEU A 368 21.14 -25.95 18.28
CA LEU A 368 21.18 -27.22 19.00
C LEU A 368 20.51 -27.09 20.37
N ALA A 369 20.80 -26.00 21.08
CA ALA A 369 20.24 -25.74 22.41
C ALA A 369 18.77 -25.25 22.36
N ASP A 370 18.29 -24.78 21.21
CA ASP A 370 17.00 -24.07 21.08
C ASP A 370 16.90 -22.90 22.05
N GLU A 371 17.92 -22.03 22.04
CA GLU A 371 18.05 -20.93 22.99
C GLU A 371 18.43 -19.62 22.31
N TRP A 372 17.62 -18.59 22.56
CA TRP A 372 17.98 -17.20 22.26
C TRP A 372 18.63 -16.54 23.47
N SER A 373 19.74 -15.83 23.24
CA SER A 373 20.41 -15.01 24.24
C SER A 373 20.67 -13.61 23.70
N LEU A 374 20.32 -12.59 24.48
CA LEU A 374 20.67 -11.22 24.20
C LEU A 374 22.18 -11.05 24.42
N ILE A 375 22.86 -10.46 23.44
CA ILE A 375 24.25 -10.04 23.57
C ILE A 375 24.30 -8.59 24.01
N ARG A 376 23.48 -7.74 23.38
CA ARG A 376 23.48 -6.31 23.69
C ARG A 376 22.19 -5.61 23.30
N HIS A 377 21.74 -4.71 24.17
CA HIS A 377 20.68 -3.73 23.91
C HIS A 377 21.28 -2.32 23.89
N TYR A 378 20.97 -1.53 22.87
CA TYR A 378 21.46 -0.16 22.72
C TYR A 378 20.33 0.83 22.99
N GLU A 379 20.45 1.59 24.07
CA GLU A 379 19.59 2.75 24.34
C GLU A 379 19.85 3.85 23.29
N GLU A 380 21.13 4.10 22.99
CA GLU A 380 21.61 5.00 21.94
C GLU A 380 22.86 4.40 21.25
N GLY A 381 23.24 4.93 20.08
CA GLY A 381 24.50 4.56 19.40
C GLY A 381 24.47 3.33 18.49
N GLY A 382 23.34 2.61 18.40
CA GLY A 382 23.16 1.54 17.41
C GLY A 382 22.94 2.06 15.97
N PRO A 383 23.22 1.25 14.93
CA PRO A 383 22.95 1.62 13.55
C PRO A 383 21.47 1.94 13.32
N ALA A 384 21.20 2.97 12.53
CA ALA A 384 19.84 3.31 12.18
C ALA A 384 19.25 2.28 11.19
N HIS A 385 17.94 2.06 11.27
CA HIS A 385 17.17 1.14 10.42
C HIS A 385 16.09 1.89 9.64
N TYR A 386 15.86 1.50 8.39
CA TYR A 386 14.77 2.07 7.59
C TYR A 386 13.42 1.54 8.09
N ALA A 387 12.53 2.43 8.53
CA ALA A 387 11.30 2.07 9.22
C ALA A 387 10.30 1.16 8.47
N THR A 388 10.50 0.87 7.18
CA THR A 388 9.60 0.05 6.35
C THR A 388 10.34 -0.85 5.34
N ASP A 389 11.61 -1.18 5.58
CA ASP A 389 12.42 -1.96 4.63
C ASP A 389 13.18 -3.11 5.32
N ALA A 390 13.73 -4.02 4.52
CA ALA A 390 14.64 -5.07 4.99
C ALA A 390 15.93 -4.46 5.57
N ALA A 391 16.45 -5.05 6.64
CA ALA A 391 17.82 -4.79 7.07
C ALA A 391 18.79 -5.24 5.98
N VAL A 392 19.86 -4.48 5.79
CA VAL A 392 20.91 -4.78 4.81
C VAL A 392 22.19 -5.03 5.59
N ALA A 393 22.48 -6.30 5.82
CA ALA A 393 23.63 -6.72 6.62
C ALA A 393 24.22 -8.03 6.10
N ALA A 394 25.51 -8.23 6.32
CA ALA A 394 26.22 -9.47 6.04
C ALA A 394 27.33 -9.69 7.07
N VAL A 395 27.81 -10.93 7.17
CA VAL A 395 28.87 -11.34 8.08
C VAL A 395 30.01 -11.97 7.30
N ASP A 396 31.25 -11.64 7.67
CA ASP A 396 32.45 -12.26 7.09
C ASP A 396 32.90 -13.51 7.86
N ASP A 397 33.98 -14.14 7.41
CA ASP A 397 34.54 -15.36 8.01
C ASP A 397 35.08 -15.16 9.45
N ARG A 398 35.10 -13.92 9.96
CA ARG A 398 35.67 -13.54 11.27
C ARG A 398 34.60 -13.07 12.26
N ASP A 399 33.32 -13.32 12.00
CA ASP A 399 32.18 -12.79 12.77
C ASP A 399 32.12 -11.25 12.80
N ARG A 400 32.70 -10.57 11.79
CA ARG A 400 32.51 -9.13 11.61
C ARG A 400 31.25 -8.91 10.78
N VAL A 401 30.31 -8.20 11.37
CA VAL A 401 29.06 -7.85 10.69
C VAL A 401 29.19 -6.47 10.07
N MET A 402 28.87 -6.38 8.78
CA MET A 402 28.63 -5.13 8.10
C MET A 402 27.14 -4.81 8.09
N TRP A 403 26.80 -3.57 8.44
CA TRP A 403 25.46 -3.01 8.33
C TRP A 403 25.46 -1.83 7.37
N TRP A 404 24.52 -1.82 6.44
CA TRP A 404 24.28 -0.70 5.54
C TRP A 404 22.89 -0.13 5.81
N GLY A 405 22.80 1.18 5.98
CA GLY A 405 21.54 1.80 6.35
C GLY A 405 21.55 3.32 6.28
N PRO A 406 20.49 3.97 6.76
CA PRO A 406 20.47 5.43 6.87
C PRO A 406 21.55 5.92 7.83
N ALA A 407 22.13 7.08 7.56
CA ALA A 407 22.99 7.76 8.54
C ALA A 407 22.20 8.10 9.82
N PRO A 408 22.83 8.12 11.00
CA PRO A 408 22.20 8.54 12.26
C PRO A 408 21.53 9.91 12.13
N GLY A 409 20.35 10.07 12.74
CA GLY A 409 19.55 11.30 12.64
C GLY A 409 18.82 11.51 11.30
N SER A 410 19.14 10.74 10.25
CA SER A 410 18.44 10.82 8.96
C SER A 410 17.16 10.00 8.97
N LYS A 411 16.01 10.67 9.10
CA LYS A 411 14.69 9.99 9.13
C LYS A 411 14.16 9.58 7.74
N ARG A 412 14.74 10.09 6.65
CA ARG A 412 14.28 9.87 5.25
C ARG A 412 15.35 10.05 4.16
N ASN A 413 16.59 10.46 4.48
CA ASN A 413 17.55 10.83 3.44
C ASN A 413 18.27 9.59 2.91
N LEU A 414 17.77 9.07 1.78
CA LEU A 414 18.42 8.00 1.02
C LEU A 414 19.72 8.47 0.34
N ARG A 415 20.07 9.76 0.38
CA ARG A 415 21.22 10.30 -0.39
C ARG A 415 22.59 10.06 0.25
N ALA A 416 22.64 9.77 1.55
CA ALA A 416 23.89 9.53 2.27
C ALA A 416 23.77 8.31 3.20
N PRO A 417 23.63 7.09 2.64
CA PRO A 417 23.66 5.87 3.46
C PRO A 417 25.01 5.73 4.16
N ALA A 418 25.01 5.12 5.34
CA ALA A 418 26.19 4.85 6.14
C ALA A 418 26.46 3.34 6.17
N THR A 419 27.74 2.99 6.21
CA THR A 419 28.24 1.63 6.38
C THR A 419 28.88 1.53 7.75
N TRP A 420 28.47 0.53 8.51
CA TRP A 420 28.94 0.25 9.85
C TRP A 420 29.55 -1.14 9.91
N LEU A 421 30.54 -1.31 10.77
CA LEU A 421 31.13 -2.60 11.09
C LEU A 421 31.09 -2.83 12.60
N CYS A 422 30.86 -4.09 12.98
CA CYS A 422 30.88 -4.54 14.37
C CYS A 422 31.51 -5.94 14.43
N ALA A 423 32.52 -6.11 15.29
CA ALA A 423 33.00 -7.43 15.67
C ALA A 423 32.05 -8.02 16.72
N VAL A 424 31.29 -9.05 16.35
CA VAL A 424 30.32 -9.65 17.27
C VAL A 424 31.01 -10.69 18.15
N ASP A 425 30.92 -10.50 19.46
CA ASP A 425 31.33 -11.49 20.46
C ASP A 425 30.09 -12.05 21.15
N SER A 426 29.83 -13.34 20.93
CA SER A 426 28.69 -14.09 21.46
C SER A 426 29.04 -14.98 22.65
N SER A 427 30.27 -14.87 23.18
CA SER A 427 30.77 -15.69 24.30
C SER A 427 30.23 -15.25 25.66
N THR A 428 29.77 -14.00 25.78
CA THR A 428 29.30 -13.40 27.04
C THR A 428 27.88 -12.85 26.89
N PRO A 429 26.85 -13.71 26.86
CA PRO A 429 25.46 -13.26 26.75
C PRO A 429 25.00 -12.50 28.00
N ASP A 430 24.20 -11.46 27.81
CA ASP A 430 23.49 -10.75 28.87
C ASP A 430 22.23 -11.52 29.29
N GLN A 431 22.38 -12.38 30.30
CA GLN A 431 21.26 -13.18 30.82
C GLN A 431 20.18 -12.33 31.48
N THR A 432 20.54 -11.24 32.14
CA THR A 432 19.58 -10.34 32.79
C THR A 432 18.75 -9.62 31.73
N GLY A 433 19.41 -9.08 30.71
CA GLY A 433 18.76 -8.46 29.56
C GLY A 433 17.95 -9.46 28.74
N THR A 434 18.40 -10.70 28.59
CA THR A 434 17.63 -11.78 27.93
C THR A 434 16.28 -11.98 28.61
N VAL A 435 16.24 -12.03 29.95
CA VAL A 435 14.99 -12.15 30.70
C VAL A 435 14.14 -10.88 30.62
N LYS A 436 14.77 -9.71 30.69
CA LYS A 436 14.08 -8.40 30.71
C LYS A 436 13.45 -8.03 29.36
N HIS A 437 14.15 -8.28 28.26
CA HIS A 437 13.77 -7.84 26.91
C HIS A 437 13.21 -8.98 26.05
N GLY A 438 13.43 -10.23 26.47
CA GLY A 438 12.87 -11.41 25.81
C GLY A 438 11.40 -11.63 26.14
N VAL A 439 10.68 -12.24 25.21
CA VAL A 439 9.29 -12.68 25.34
C VAL A 439 9.18 -14.20 25.30
N GLU A 440 8.01 -14.76 25.55
CA GLU A 440 7.75 -16.18 25.34
C GLU A 440 7.73 -16.53 23.84
N ALA A 441 8.17 -17.74 23.48
CA ALA A 441 8.14 -18.18 22.08
C ALA A 441 6.72 -18.14 21.49
N GLY A 442 6.62 -17.67 20.25
CA GLY A 442 5.34 -17.55 19.55
C GLY A 442 4.49 -16.35 19.95
N THR A 443 5.00 -15.46 20.83
CA THR A 443 4.38 -14.16 21.08
C THR A 443 4.13 -13.42 19.77
N SER A 444 3.01 -12.70 19.68
CA SER A 444 2.71 -11.82 18.56
C SER A 444 2.22 -10.46 19.02
N THR A 445 2.44 -9.43 18.19
CA THR A 445 1.99 -8.06 18.48
C THR A 445 1.12 -7.55 17.35
N SER A 446 -0.11 -7.15 17.68
CA SER A 446 -1.04 -6.48 16.76
C SER A 446 -1.21 -5.01 17.11
N ARG A 447 -1.75 -4.23 16.17
CA ARG A 447 -2.21 -2.86 16.46
C ARG A 447 -3.42 -2.90 17.38
N THR A 448 -3.52 -1.89 18.24
CA THR A 448 -4.53 -1.77 19.29
C THR A 448 -5.49 -0.60 19.02
N GLY A 449 -6.50 -0.41 19.87
CA GLY A 449 -7.50 0.65 19.69
C GLY A 449 -8.39 0.39 18.47
N SER A 450 -8.69 1.42 17.67
CA SER A 450 -9.58 1.30 16.51
C SER A 450 -9.10 0.36 15.38
N TYR A 451 -7.90 -0.21 15.48
CA TYR A 451 -7.44 -1.28 14.58
C TYR A 451 -7.90 -2.68 15.03
N ASP A 452 -8.41 -2.80 16.26
CA ASP A 452 -8.85 -4.05 16.87
C ASP A 452 -10.38 -4.15 16.85
N PRO A 453 -10.96 -5.20 16.24
CA PRO A 453 -12.40 -5.42 16.29
C PRO A 453 -12.98 -5.42 17.71
N ALA A 454 -12.25 -5.95 18.70
CA ALA A 454 -12.73 -6.04 20.09
C ALA A 454 -12.92 -4.67 20.76
N TRP A 455 -12.14 -3.67 20.33
CA TRP A 455 -12.21 -2.31 20.86
C TRP A 455 -13.58 -1.67 20.63
N TYR A 456 -14.32 -2.05 19.59
CA TYR A 456 -15.64 -1.48 19.29
C TYR A 456 -16.74 -1.97 20.26
N SER A 457 -16.47 -3.02 21.03
CA SER A 457 -17.38 -3.55 22.06
C SER A 457 -16.94 -3.26 23.49
N GLU A 458 -15.64 -2.98 23.70
CA GLU A 458 -15.06 -2.67 25.01
C GLU A 458 -15.56 -1.31 25.54
N ASP A 459 -15.95 -1.22 26.81
CA ASP A 459 -16.41 0.01 27.47
C ASP A 459 -17.54 0.77 26.72
N VAL A 460 -18.33 0.05 25.92
CA VAL A 460 -19.44 0.65 25.18
C VAL A 460 -20.76 0.29 25.88
N PRO A 461 -21.63 1.28 26.16
CA PRO A 461 -22.95 1.00 26.75
C PRO A 461 -23.74 -0.02 25.93
N ALA A 462 -24.72 -0.70 26.53
CA ALA A 462 -25.61 -1.60 25.79
C ALA A 462 -26.28 -0.88 24.61
N ALA A 463 -26.48 -1.60 23.50
CA ALA A 463 -27.21 -1.05 22.36
C ALA A 463 -28.66 -0.72 22.76
N GLN A 464 -29.19 0.40 22.26
CA GLN A 464 -30.55 0.85 22.55
C GLN A 464 -31.36 0.99 21.25
N PRO A 465 -31.77 -0.13 20.60
CA PRO A 465 -32.50 -0.09 19.34
C PRO A 465 -33.78 0.75 19.39
N ASP A 466 -34.51 0.69 20.52
CA ASP A 466 -35.78 1.41 20.68
C ASP A 466 -35.58 2.93 20.72
N LYS A 467 -34.50 3.39 21.38
CA LYS A 467 -34.11 4.80 21.37
C LYS A 467 -33.78 5.24 19.94
N GLN A 468 -33.07 4.40 19.19
CA GLN A 468 -32.69 4.71 17.82
C GLN A 468 -33.92 4.77 16.88
N ARG A 469 -34.87 3.83 17.02
CA ARG A 469 -36.14 3.88 16.27
C ARG A 469 -36.94 5.15 16.58
N LYS A 470 -37.05 5.54 17.86
CA LYS A 470 -37.70 6.80 18.26
C LYS A 470 -37.01 8.03 17.68
N PHE A 471 -35.67 8.05 17.68
CA PHE A 471 -34.89 9.11 17.05
C PHE A 471 -35.23 9.25 15.56
N TYR A 472 -35.24 8.15 14.79
CA TYR A 472 -35.58 8.20 13.36
C TYR A 472 -37.03 8.59 13.07
N ALA A 473 -37.96 8.25 13.95
CA ALA A 473 -39.36 8.68 13.86
C ALA A 473 -39.52 10.17 14.14
N SER A 474 -38.66 10.75 14.98
CA SER A 474 -38.68 12.18 15.34
C SER A 474 -37.89 13.09 14.38
N LEU A 475 -37.31 12.54 13.31
CA LEU A 475 -36.49 13.34 12.40
C LEU A 475 -37.31 14.47 11.76
N PRO A 476 -36.82 15.72 11.79
CA PRO A 476 -37.44 16.80 11.05
C PRO A 476 -37.40 16.50 9.55
N ALA A 477 -38.49 16.81 8.84
CA ALA A 477 -38.53 16.70 7.40
C ALA A 477 -37.52 17.65 6.73
N ASN A 478 -36.91 17.19 5.65
CA ASN A 478 -36.03 17.96 4.77
C ASN A 478 -34.85 18.63 5.50
N ARG A 479 -34.31 17.96 6.53
CA ARG A 479 -33.14 18.41 7.29
C ARG A 479 -32.20 17.26 7.60
N TRP A 480 -30.91 17.49 7.41
CA TRP A 480 -29.87 16.58 7.84
C TRP A 480 -29.68 16.64 9.36
N VAL A 481 -29.55 15.47 9.98
CA VAL A 481 -29.32 15.32 11.41
C VAL A 481 -28.16 14.37 11.64
N SER A 482 -27.21 14.78 12.49
CA SER A 482 -26.10 13.91 12.90
C SER A 482 -26.60 12.70 13.67
N VAL A 483 -26.03 11.54 13.39
CA VAL A 483 -26.22 10.32 14.17
C VAL A 483 -25.03 10.14 15.10
N GLU A 484 -25.30 10.02 16.39
CA GLU A 484 -24.27 9.81 17.40
C GLU A 484 -23.91 8.34 17.51
N ALA A 485 -22.61 8.05 17.56
CA ALA A 485 -22.07 6.72 17.81
C ALA A 485 -21.11 6.78 19.01
N PRO A 486 -21.12 5.76 19.89
CA PRO A 486 -20.29 5.78 21.08
C PRO A 486 -18.79 5.60 20.79
N LYS A 487 -18.47 4.91 19.69
CA LYS A 487 -17.11 4.76 19.17
C LYS A 487 -17.10 4.98 17.65
N TRP A 488 -15.99 5.51 17.16
CA TRP A 488 -15.75 5.86 15.76
C TRP A 488 -14.51 5.12 15.26
N PRO A 489 -14.43 4.72 13.98
CA PRO A 489 -13.25 4.07 13.42
C PRO A 489 -12.11 5.08 13.20
N GLU A 490 -11.44 5.43 14.30
CA GLU A 490 -10.41 6.48 14.33
C GLU A 490 -9.21 6.19 13.44
N ASN A 491 -8.93 4.92 13.14
CA ASN A 491 -7.88 4.49 12.22
C ASN A 491 -8.06 5.01 10.78
N ARG A 492 -9.24 5.51 10.41
CA ARG A 492 -9.57 5.99 9.05
C ARG A 492 -9.49 7.52 8.89
N GLN A 493 -8.64 8.19 9.69
CA GLN A 493 -8.47 9.65 9.65
C GLN A 493 -7.77 10.15 8.39
N GLY A 494 -8.32 11.22 7.78
CA GLY A 494 -7.70 11.92 6.65
C GLY A 494 -8.56 12.02 5.38
N GLY A 495 -9.78 11.47 5.42
CA GLY A 495 -10.71 11.45 4.30
C GLY A 495 -10.50 10.20 3.44
N GLY A 496 -11.57 9.47 3.17
CA GLY A 496 -11.46 8.09 2.68
C GLY A 496 -11.59 7.89 1.18
N TRP A 497 -11.94 8.92 0.42
CA TRP A 497 -12.01 8.90 -1.05
C TRP A 497 -12.78 7.67 -1.57
N SER A 498 -13.87 7.35 -0.87
CA SER A 498 -14.62 6.09 -1.03
C SER A 498 -16.13 6.34 -0.96
N THR A 499 -16.94 5.42 -1.48
CA THR A 499 -18.40 5.50 -1.34
C THR A 499 -18.85 4.76 -0.08
N THR A 500 -20.13 4.42 0.01
CA THR A 500 -20.69 3.46 0.95
C THR A 500 -21.68 2.53 0.25
N ALA A 501 -21.78 1.29 0.71
CA ALA A 501 -22.82 0.36 0.27
C ALA A 501 -23.83 0.13 1.41
N TYR A 502 -25.10 -0.03 1.08
CA TYR A 502 -26.14 -0.36 2.07
C TYR A 502 -26.48 -1.85 2.00
N ASP A 503 -26.19 -2.57 3.07
CA ASP A 503 -26.60 -3.96 3.27
C ASP A 503 -28.04 -3.95 3.78
N THR A 504 -28.96 -4.26 2.87
CA THR A 504 -30.41 -4.24 3.09
C THR A 504 -30.88 -5.38 3.98
N ASP A 505 -30.16 -6.50 4.06
CA ASP A 505 -30.58 -7.63 4.89
C ASP A 505 -30.35 -7.33 6.37
N ARG A 506 -29.22 -6.68 6.67
CA ARG A 506 -28.75 -6.45 8.04
C ARG A 506 -28.92 -5.02 8.50
N GLN A 507 -29.43 -4.16 7.62
CA GLN A 507 -29.69 -2.75 7.90
C GLN A 507 -28.42 -2.07 8.42
N GLN A 508 -27.39 -2.10 7.58
CA GLN A 508 -26.08 -1.55 7.91
C GLN A 508 -25.40 -0.92 6.70
N ILE A 509 -24.53 0.05 6.99
CA ILE A 509 -23.67 0.65 5.98
C ILE A 509 -22.33 -0.08 6.00
N LEU A 510 -21.87 -0.48 4.82
CA LEU A 510 -20.54 -1.03 4.58
C LEU A 510 -19.66 0.05 3.97
N HIS A 511 -18.49 0.29 4.57
CA HIS A 511 -17.54 1.29 4.13
C HIS A 511 -16.14 0.69 3.98
N LEU A 512 -15.58 0.78 2.76
CA LEU A 512 -14.26 0.26 2.43
C LEU A 512 -13.31 1.41 2.10
N GLY A 513 -12.10 1.34 2.64
CA GLY A 513 -10.97 2.13 2.16
C GLY A 513 -10.67 3.44 2.87
N GLY A 514 -9.79 4.20 2.21
CA GLY A 514 -9.21 5.46 2.66
C GLY A 514 -8.58 6.26 1.51
N GLY A 515 -8.38 7.56 1.72
CA GLY A 515 -7.81 8.54 0.80
C GLY A 515 -6.30 8.65 0.87
N HIS A 516 -5.75 9.55 0.06
CA HIS A 516 -4.32 9.75 -0.03
C HIS A 516 -3.73 10.06 1.35
N SER A 517 -2.74 9.26 1.77
CA SER A 517 -2.06 9.41 3.07
C SER A 517 -2.94 9.28 4.33
N SER A 518 -4.13 8.66 4.22
CA SER A 518 -5.04 8.42 5.35
C SER A 518 -5.05 6.95 5.76
N TYR A 519 -5.87 6.13 5.09
CA TYR A 519 -6.10 4.73 5.38
C TYR A 519 -6.02 3.87 4.13
N PHE A 520 -5.47 2.67 4.27
CA PHE A 520 -5.28 1.74 3.15
C PHE A 520 -5.31 0.28 3.62
N GLY A 521 -5.93 0.05 4.79
CA GLY A 521 -6.27 -1.29 5.24
C GLY A 521 -7.38 -1.89 4.37
N ASN A 522 -7.44 -3.20 4.32
CA ASN A 522 -8.37 -3.97 3.49
C ASN A 522 -9.58 -4.55 4.25
N ASP A 523 -9.75 -4.18 5.52
CA ASP A 523 -10.93 -4.47 6.33
C ASP A 523 -12.14 -3.64 5.87
N VAL A 524 -13.33 -4.14 6.18
CA VAL A 524 -14.62 -3.49 5.92
C VAL A 524 -15.15 -2.92 7.24
N ALA A 525 -15.47 -1.63 7.26
CA ALA A 525 -16.17 -1.03 8.39
C ALA A 525 -17.68 -1.20 8.23
N HIS A 526 -18.34 -1.61 9.30
CA HIS A 526 -19.78 -1.83 9.39
C HIS A 526 -20.39 -0.80 10.33
N PHE A 527 -21.38 -0.05 9.86
CA PHE A 527 -22.21 0.79 10.71
C PHE A 527 -23.63 0.24 10.77
N ASN A 528 -24.01 -0.33 11.90
CA ASN A 528 -25.36 -0.83 12.11
C ASN A 528 -26.31 0.36 12.32
N THR A 529 -27.24 0.57 11.39
CA THR A 529 -28.15 1.73 11.45
C THR A 529 -29.24 1.54 12.50
N GLY A 530 -29.59 0.31 12.87
CA GLY A 530 -30.55 0.04 13.95
C GLY A 530 -30.05 0.41 15.35
N THR A 531 -28.73 0.47 15.56
CA THR A 531 -28.12 0.70 16.89
C THR A 531 -27.10 1.84 16.91
N ALA A 532 -26.84 2.48 15.77
CA ALA A 532 -25.87 3.54 15.58
C ALA A 532 -24.45 3.17 16.04
N ARG A 533 -23.93 2.02 15.60
CA ARG A 533 -22.66 1.47 16.06
C ARG A 533 -21.75 1.05 14.94
N TRP A 534 -20.49 1.44 15.07
CA TRP A 534 -19.40 0.98 14.22
C TRP A 534 -18.81 -0.34 14.73
N SER A 535 -18.35 -1.15 13.80
CA SER A 535 -17.41 -2.25 14.01
C SER A 535 -16.58 -2.44 12.73
N ILE A 536 -15.53 -3.26 12.78
CA ILE A 536 -14.74 -3.65 11.59
C ILE A 536 -14.74 -5.16 11.42
N SER A 537 -14.43 -5.64 10.22
CA SER A 537 -14.41 -7.06 9.87
C SER A 537 -13.36 -7.85 10.64
N ASP A 538 -12.13 -7.34 10.60
CA ASP A 538 -10.91 -7.99 11.08
C ASP A 538 -9.85 -6.92 11.38
N ARG A 539 -8.69 -7.36 11.86
CA ARG A 539 -7.54 -6.46 11.98
C ARG A 539 -7.04 -6.15 10.57
N PRO A 540 -6.95 -4.87 10.17
CA PRO A 540 -6.59 -4.51 8.80
C PRO A 540 -5.17 -4.91 8.45
N GLN A 541 -5.00 -5.43 7.23
CA GLN A 541 -3.70 -5.68 6.63
C GLN A 541 -3.23 -4.49 5.79
N PHE A 542 -1.97 -4.10 5.96
CA PHE A 542 -1.37 -2.94 5.28
C PHE A 542 -0.20 -3.36 4.41
N ALA A 543 -0.07 -2.74 3.23
CA ALA A 543 1.15 -2.85 2.44
C ALA A 543 2.33 -2.18 3.18
N LEU A 544 3.51 -2.81 3.15
CA LEU A 544 4.72 -2.29 3.82
C LEU A 544 5.33 -1.08 3.09
N ASP A 545 5.33 -1.12 1.75
CA ASP A 545 5.80 -0.01 0.93
C ASP A 545 4.76 1.12 0.94
N PHE A 546 5.04 2.22 1.65
CA PHE A 546 4.20 3.42 1.57
C PHE A 546 4.32 4.04 0.17
N ASN A 547 3.34 3.79 -0.69
CA ASN A 547 3.30 4.35 -2.04
C ASN A 547 2.18 5.38 -2.20
N TYR A 548 2.37 6.35 -3.10
CA TYR A 548 1.40 7.42 -3.36
C TYR A 548 0.02 6.87 -3.78
N ASP A 549 -0.01 5.72 -4.45
CA ASP A 549 -1.22 4.99 -4.84
C ASP A 549 -1.75 4.04 -3.75
N LEU A 550 -1.09 3.96 -2.57
CA LEU A 550 -1.40 3.17 -1.37
C LEU A 550 -1.90 1.73 -1.66
N SER A 551 -1.32 1.11 -2.68
CA SER A 551 -1.64 -0.24 -3.12
C SER A 551 -0.50 -1.19 -2.78
N GLY A 552 -0.81 -2.36 -2.19
CA GLY A 552 0.17 -3.41 -1.97
C GLY A 552 0.56 -4.17 -3.24
N PRO A 553 1.56 -5.07 -3.15
CA PRO A 553 1.95 -5.94 -4.25
C PRO A 553 0.82 -6.89 -4.61
N GLY A 554 0.70 -7.20 -5.91
CA GLY A 554 -0.35 -8.08 -6.41
C GLY A 554 -1.78 -7.60 -6.12
N SER A 555 -2.70 -8.55 -6.06
CA SER A 555 -4.15 -8.27 -6.10
C SER A 555 -4.86 -8.38 -4.74
N TRP A 556 -4.32 -9.08 -3.75
CA TRP A 556 -4.89 -9.21 -2.40
C TRP A 556 -3.82 -9.51 -1.34
N ALA A 557 -4.19 -9.35 -0.08
CA ALA A 557 -3.37 -9.64 1.09
C ALA A 557 -3.64 -11.06 1.65
N PHE A 558 -2.99 -11.44 2.76
CA PHE A 558 -3.03 -12.80 3.31
C PHE A 558 -4.42 -13.23 3.80
N ASN A 559 -5.30 -12.29 4.16
CA ASN A 559 -6.70 -12.58 4.51
C ASN A 559 -7.63 -12.74 3.28
N GLY A 560 -7.08 -12.77 2.06
CA GLY A 560 -7.85 -12.81 0.81
C GLY A 560 -8.46 -11.47 0.39
N GLY A 561 -8.40 -10.46 1.27
CA GLY A 561 -8.95 -9.13 1.04
C GLY A 561 -8.14 -8.34 0.02
N PRO A 562 -8.78 -7.74 -1.01
CA PRO A 562 -8.09 -6.90 -1.97
C PRO A 562 -7.47 -5.66 -1.32
N TRP A 563 -6.29 -5.24 -1.79
CA TRP A 563 -5.76 -3.94 -1.39
C TRP A 563 -6.71 -2.83 -1.86
N GLY A 564 -7.11 -1.91 -0.98
CA GLY A 564 -8.19 -0.98 -1.32
C GLY A 564 -8.07 0.37 -0.63
N ASN A 565 -7.37 1.30 -1.27
CA ASN A 565 -7.54 2.74 -1.04
C ASN A 565 -8.25 3.36 -2.26
N HIS A 566 -8.96 4.47 -2.08
CA HIS A 566 -9.67 5.14 -3.16
C HIS A 566 -10.70 4.22 -3.86
N ASN A 567 -11.57 3.55 -3.09
CA ASN A 567 -12.43 2.49 -3.65
C ASN A 567 -13.64 3.02 -4.42
N TYR A 568 -13.95 4.33 -4.32
CA TYR A 568 -15.05 5.02 -5.01
C TYR A 568 -16.30 4.15 -5.20
N HIS A 569 -16.89 4.15 -6.40
CA HIS A 569 -18.07 3.39 -6.78
C HIS A 569 -17.77 1.99 -7.30
N ALA A 570 -16.61 1.43 -6.96
CA ALA A 570 -16.24 0.10 -7.45
C ALA A 570 -16.81 -1.03 -6.59
N TYR A 571 -17.60 -0.73 -5.55
CA TYR A 571 -18.27 -1.72 -4.73
C TYR A 571 -19.72 -1.37 -4.41
N THR A 572 -20.55 -2.39 -4.24
CA THR A 572 -21.95 -2.27 -3.80
C THR A 572 -22.39 -3.56 -3.12
N TYR A 573 -23.51 -3.51 -2.41
CA TYR A 573 -24.13 -4.68 -1.80
C TYR A 573 -25.09 -5.34 -2.80
N ASP A 574 -24.92 -6.62 -3.07
CA ASP A 574 -25.82 -7.41 -3.90
C ASP A 574 -26.86 -8.12 -3.02
N PRO A 575 -28.12 -7.64 -2.97
CA PRO A 575 -29.17 -8.28 -2.18
C PRO A 575 -29.57 -9.65 -2.74
N ALA A 576 -29.32 -9.93 -4.02
CA ALA A 576 -29.64 -11.24 -4.60
C ALA A 576 -28.64 -12.32 -4.18
N ARG A 577 -27.39 -11.94 -3.90
CA ARG A 577 -26.33 -12.85 -3.43
C ARG A 577 -26.09 -12.80 -1.93
N HIS A 578 -26.66 -11.81 -1.24
CA HIS A 578 -26.36 -11.51 0.17
C HIS A 578 -24.86 -11.27 0.39
N ARG A 579 -24.22 -10.55 -0.54
CA ARG A 579 -22.77 -10.31 -0.56
C ARG A 579 -22.45 -8.86 -0.90
N LEU A 580 -21.30 -8.39 -0.44
CA LEU A 580 -20.70 -7.19 -1.02
C LEU A 580 -19.84 -7.59 -2.23
N ILE A 581 -20.06 -6.92 -3.36
CA ILE A 581 -19.30 -7.11 -4.60
C ILE A 581 -18.33 -5.94 -4.75
N PHE A 582 -17.05 -6.22 -4.98
CA PHE A 582 -16.01 -5.21 -5.18
C PHE A 582 -15.13 -5.51 -6.41
N ILE A 583 -15.12 -4.60 -7.37
CA ILE A 583 -14.34 -4.71 -8.59
C ILE A 583 -12.95 -4.11 -8.40
N ARG A 584 -11.91 -4.91 -8.65
CA ARG A 584 -10.52 -4.42 -8.64
C ARG A 584 -9.66 -5.16 -9.65
N ASN A 585 -9.03 -4.39 -10.54
CA ASN A 585 -8.20 -4.92 -11.63
C ASN A 585 -8.99 -5.98 -12.45
N GLU A 586 -8.38 -7.12 -12.74
CA GLU A 586 -9.01 -8.23 -13.45
C GLU A 586 -9.98 -9.07 -12.59
N TYR A 587 -10.16 -8.75 -11.29
CA TYR A 587 -10.97 -9.53 -10.36
C TYR A 587 -12.25 -8.81 -9.95
N THR A 588 -13.26 -9.62 -9.65
CA THR A 588 -14.44 -9.23 -8.87
C THR A 588 -14.37 -9.98 -7.55
N HIS A 589 -14.02 -9.25 -6.50
CA HIS A 589 -13.93 -9.74 -5.14
C HIS A 589 -15.31 -9.79 -4.50
N VAL A 590 -15.49 -10.76 -3.61
CA VAL A 590 -16.71 -10.99 -2.86
C VAL A 590 -16.37 -10.92 -1.39
N TYR A 591 -17.15 -10.15 -0.63
CA TYR A 591 -17.07 -10.08 0.82
C TYR A 591 -18.38 -10.56 1.43
N ASP A 592 -18.26 -11.44 2.42
CA ASP A 592 -19.38 -11.96 3.18
C ASP A 592 -19.57 -11.13 4.47
N PRO A 593 -20.63 -10.31 4.57
CA PRO A 593 -20.87 -9.50 5.76
C PRO A 593 -21.32 -10.30 7.00
N VAL A 594 -21.69 -11.58 6.85
CA VAL A 594 -22.04 -12.46 7.97
C VAL A 594 -20.78 -12.96 8.65
N THR A 595 -19.93 -13.65 7.90
CA THR A 595 -18.67 -14.18 8.43
C THR A 595 -17.59 -13.12 8.57
N ARG A 596 -17.78 -11.96 7.94
CA ARG A 596 -16.83 -10.84 7.88
C ARG A 596 -15.51 -11.21 7.21
N THR A 597 -15.58 -12.02 6.15
CA THR A 597 -14.42 -12.54 5.44
C THR A 597 -14.48 -12.26 3.94
N TRP A 598 -13.33 -12.42 3.28
CA TRP A 598 -13.19 -12.38 1.82
C TRP A 598 -13.07 -13.80 1.26
N PRO A 599 -14.18 -14.52 1.00
CA PRO A 599 -14.15 -15.90 0.53
C PRO A 599 -13.47 -16.01 -0.84
N ILE A 600 -12.26 -16.57 -0.85
CA ILE A 600 -11.39 -16.60 -2.03
C ILE A 600 -11.96 -17.46 -3.18
N ASN A 601 -12.80 -18.43 -2.84
CA ASN A 601 -13.49 -19.36 -3.73
C ASN A 601 -14.73 -18.74 -4.40
N GLU A 602 -15.30 -17.67 -3.85
CA GLU A 602 -16.44 -16.95 -4.48
C GLU A 602 -15.98 -15.85 -5.44
N ARG A 603 -14.68 -15.52 -5.45
CA ARG A 603 -14.10 -14.50 -6.31
C ARG A 603 -14.16 -14.90 -7.78
N LEU A 604 -14.50 -13.93 -8.63
CA LEU A 604 -14.45 -14.09 -10.09
C LEU A 604 -13.17 -13.47 -10.64
N SER A 605 -12.57 -14.11 -11.63
CA SER A 605 -11.42 -13.62 -12.39
C SER A 605 -11.81 -13.26 -13.82
N ALA A 606 -10.95 -12.49 -14.49
CA ALA A 606 -11.09 -12.12 -15.90
C ALA A 606 -12.36 -11.32 -16.21
N ASN A 607 -12.54 -10.19 -15.53
CA ASN A 607 -13.58 -9.21 -15.89
C ASN A 607 -13.56 -8.91 -17.41
N PRO A 608 -14.70 -8.95 -18.13
CA PRO A 608 -14.78 -8.65 -19.57
C PRO A 608 -14.64 -7.15 -19.89
N PHE A 609 -14.34 -6.34 -18.87
CA PHE A 609 -14.11 -4.91 -18.93
C PHE A 609 -12.86 -4.55 -18.12
N TYR A 610 -12.39 -3.31 -18.26
CA TYR A 610 -11.31 -2.81 -17.43
C TYR A 610 -11.77 -2.53 -16.00
N GLY A 611 -11.59 -3.51 -15.11
CA GLY A 611 -11.88 -3.34 -13.69
C GLY A 611 -10.91 -2.37 -13.05
N SER A 612 -11.47 -1.32 -12.44
CA SER A 612 -10.73 -0.19 -11.91
C SER A 612 -11.51 0.43 -10.78
N LYS A 613 -10.87 0.54 -9.61
CA LYS A 613 -11.44 1.26 -8.46
C LYS A 613 -11.83 2.70 -8.76
N TYR A 614 -11.27 3.28 -9.82
CA TYR A 614 -11.49 4.67 -10.21
C TYR A 614 -12.62 4.87 -11.23
N THR A 615 -12.94 3.85 -12.02
CA THR A 615 -13.77 3.99 -13.24
C THR A 615 -14.71 2.82 -13.49
N SER A 616 -14.83 1.89 -12.55
CA SER A 616 -15.90 0.89 -12.51
C SER A 616 -16.97 1.42 -11.58
N ASN A 617 -18.09 1.91 -12.13
CA ASN A 617 -19.22 2.35 -11.33
C ASN A 617 -20.21 1.19 -11.23
N ILE A 618 -20.39 0.63 -10.04
CA ILE A 618 -21.27 -0.52 -9.78
C ILE A 618 -22.46 -0.09 -8.93
N ILE A 619 -23.63 -0.68 -9.18
CA ILE A 619 -24.84 -0.43 -8.39
C ILE A 619 -25.68 -1.69 -8.28
N ALA A 620 -26.38 -1.81 -7.15
CA ALA A 620 -27.36 -2.85 -6.91
C ALA A 620 -28.68 -2.56 -7.63
N THR A 621 -29.32 -3.61 -8.11
CA THR A 621 -30.69 -3.61 -8.62
C THR A 621 -31.45 -4.80 -8.02
N PRO A 622 -32.79 -4.83 -8.08
CA PRO A 622 -33.57 -6.00 -7.63
C PRO A 622 -33.19 -7.31 -8.34
N GLN A 623 -32.59 -7.24 -9.54
CA GLN A 623 -32.19 -8.40 -10.34
C GLN A 623 -30.70 -8.76 -10.17
N GLY A 624 -30.00 -8.12 -9.23
CA GLY A 624 -28.55 -8.27 -9.01
C GLY A 624 -27.78 -6.99 -9.34
N VAL A 625 -26.46 -7.08 -9.45
CA VAL A 625 -25.60 -5.90 -9.65
C VAL A 625 -25.29 -5.63 -11.12
N VAL A 626 -25.15 -4.34 -11.44
CA VAL A 626 -24.79 -3.84 -12.76
C VAL A 626 -23.58 -2.94 -12.64
N VAL A 627 -22.67 -3.00 -13.61
CA VAL A 627 -21.50 -2.13 -13.69
C VAL A 627 -21.46 -1.38 -15.02
N TRP A 628 -21.14 -0.09 -14.96
CA TRP A 628 -20.72 0.72 -16.09
C TRP A 628 -19.22 0.97 -16.01
N ALA A 629 -18.47 0.54 -17.03
CA ALA A 629 -17.02 0.55 -17.03
C ALA A 629 -16.43 0.77 -18.44
N LEU A 630 -15.13 1.08 -18.50
CA LEU A 630 -14.38 1.06 -19.76
C LEU A 630 -14.21 -0.37 -20.25
N ARG A 631 -14.37 -0.61 -21.56
CA ARG A 631 -14.18 -1.95 -22.14
C ARG A 631 -12.75 -2.49 -21.96
N ARG A 632 -11.76 -1.60 -22.05
CA ARG A 632 -10.34 -1.91 -21.84
C ARG A 632 -9.59 -0.68 -21.35
N ARG A 633 -8.39 -0.88 -20.79
CA ARG A 633 -7.56 0.23 -20.31
C ARG A 633 -7.25 1.21 -21.44
N GLY A 634 -7.57 2.49 -21.24
CA GLY A 634 -7.38 3.53 -22.26
C GLY A 634 -8.38 3.50 -23.41
N SER A 635 -9.45 2.69 -23.32
CA SER A 635 -10.53 2.69 -24.32
C SER A 635 -11.21 4.07 -24.39
N LYS A 636 -11.63 4.45 -25.60
CA LYS A 636 -12.51 5.60 -25.84
C LYS A 636 -14.00 5.22 -25.80
N THR A 637 -14.31 3.98 -25.42
CA THR A 637 -15.68 3.46 -25.29
C THR A 637 -15.87 2.77 -23.95
N SER A 638 -17.09 2.84 -23.45
CA SER A 638 -17.58 2.15 -22.25
C SER A 638 -18.67 1.14 -22.62
N GLY A 639 -19.13 0.39 -21.62
CA GLY A 639 -20.24 -0.56 -21.74
C GLY A 639 -20.94 -0.75 -20.40
N VAL A 640 -22.01 -1.54 -20.41
CA VAL A 640 -22.78 -1.92 -19.22
C VAL A 640 -22.77 -3.45 -19.13
N TRP A 641 -22.48 -3.99 -17.96
CA TRP A 641 -22.49 -5.44 -17.70
C TRP A 641 -23.35 -5.77 -16.48
N LYS A 642 -24.09 -6.87 -16.56
CA LYS A 642 -24.87 -7.44 -15.44
C LYS A 642 -24.14 -8.64 -14.85
N LEU A 643 -24.11 -8.77 -13.53
CA LEU A 643 -23.50 -9.92 -12.87
C LEU A 643 -24.47 -11.10 -12.80
N GLY A 644 -24.27 -12.08 -13.70
CA GLY A 644 -24.97 -13.37 -13.67
C GLY A 644 -24.27 -14.40 -12.78
N PRO A 645 -24.85 -15.60 -12.60
CA PRO A 645 -24.27 -16.67 -11.77
C PRO A 645 -22.86 -17.10 -12.21
N ALA A 646 -22.60 -17.11 -13.52
CA ALA A 646 -21.31 -17.52 -14.11
C ALA A 646 -20.33 -16.36 -14.34
N GLY A 647 -20.71 -15.11 -14.02
CA GLY A 647 -19.87 -13.93 -14.23
C GLY A 647 -20.59 -12.75 -14.89
N TRP A 648 -19.81 -11.79 -15.37
CA TRP A 648 -20.31 -10.56 -15.98
C TRP A 648 -20.75 -10.79 -17.43
N ASN A 649 -21.99 -10.43 -17.75
CA ASN A 649 -22.55 -10.48 -19.09
C ASN A 649 -22.76 -9.06 -19.61
N GLU A 650 -22.26 -8.79 -20.80
CA GLU A 650 -22.45 -7.47 -21.42
C GLU A 650 -23.90 -7.29 -21.84
N LEU A 651 -24.42 -6.09 -21.65
CA LEU A 651 -25.70 -5.68 -22.22
C LEU A 651 -25.47 -5.19 -23.67
N ASP A 652 -26.21 -5.74 -24.61
CA ASP A 652 -26.17 -5.31 -26.01
C ASP A 652 -26.76 -3.90 -26.13
N ILE A 653 -25.89 -2.89 -26.12
CA ILE A 653 -26.30 -1.48 -26.13
C ILE A 653 -26.55 -0.96 -27.55
N SER A 654 -27.58 -0.12 -27.69
CA SER A 654 -27.94 0.58 -28.94
C SER A 654 -28.42 2.01 -28.66
N GLY A 655 -28.67 2.81 -29.70
CA GLY A 655 -29.08 4.21 -29.56
C GLY A 655 -27.91 5.18 -29.42
N ASP A 656 -27.99 6.11 -28.47
CA ASP A 656 -26.94 7.09 -28.23
C ASP A 656 -25.68 6.47 -27.62
N ALA A 657 -24.51 7.07 -27.85
CA ALA A 657 -23.26 6.59 -27.26
C ALA A 657 -23.26 6.78 -25.73
N LEU A 658 -22.78 5.75 -25.01
CA LEU A 658 -22.53 5.86 -23.58
C LEU A 658 -21.38 6.84 -23.31
N PRO A 659 -21.47 7.64 -22.23
CA PRO A 659 -20.35 8.46 -21.79
C PRO A 659 -19.18 7.60 -21.28
N LEU A 660 -18.04 8.23 -20.98
CA LEU A 660 -16.93 7.56 -20.30
C LEU A 660 -17.03 7.77 -18.78
N PRO A 661 -16.75 6.72 -17.97
CA PRO A 661 -16.60 6.88 -16.53
C PRO A 661 -15.29 7.61 -16.23
N ILE A 662 -15.33 8.51 -15.25
CA ILE A 662 -14.23 9.40 -14.90
C ILE A 662 -14.07 9.39 -13.40
N THR A 663 -12.81 9.30 -12.96
CA THR A 663 -12.45 9.42 -11.55
C THR A 663 -12.99 10.72 -10.94
N ASP A 664 -13.56 10.64 -9.75
CA ASP A 664 -14.12 11.77 -8.97
C ASP A 664 -15.30 12.51 -9.60
N GLY A 665 -15.82 12.11 -10.77
CA GLY A 665 -16.76 12.94 -11.51
C GLY A 665 -17.73 12.17 -12.38
N ALA A 666 -18.07 10.95 -11.97
CA ALA A 666 -19.08 10.14 -12.61
C ALA A 666 -19.78 9.27 -11.56
N THR A 667 -21.04 8.94 -11.83
CA THR A 667 -21.86 8.05 -10.99
C THR A 667 -23.01 7.48 -11.81
N ILE A 668 -23.63 6.44 -11.25
CA ILE A 668 -24.83 5.81 -11.78
C ILE A 668 -25.88 5.70 -10.66
N THR A 669 -27.14 5.81 -11.03
CA THR A 669 -28.28 5.50 -10.15
C THR A 669 -29.25 4.57 -10.89
N PHE A 670 -30.06 3.81 -10.16
CA PHE A 670 -31.01 2.86 -10.73
C PHE A 670 -32.44 3.36 -10.54
N ASP A 671 -33.12 3.66 -11.66
CA ASP A 671 -34.53 4.04 -11.70
C ASP A 671 -35.39 2.78 -11.83
N ALA A 672 -35.81 2.25 -10.67
CA ALA A 672 -36.61 1.04 -10.59
C ALA A 672 -37.98 1.18 -11.27
N LYS A 673 -38.60 2.37 -11.27
CA LYS A 673 -39.92 2.59 -11.89
C LYS A 673 -39.88 2.41 -13.41
N ARG A 674 -38.73 2.70 -14.02
CA ARG A 674 -38.54 2.65 -15.48
C ARG A 674 -37.47 1.63 -15.90
N ASN A 675 -37.06 0.76 -14.98
CA ASN A 675 -36.05 -0.30 -15.17
C ASN A 675 -34.80 0.15 -15.97
N ARG A 676 -34.19 1.27 -15.57
CA ARG A 676 -33.08 1.87 -16.31
C ARG A 676 -31.99 2.42 -15.40
N LEU A 677 -30.76 2.45 -15.89
CA LEU A 677 -29.69 3.23 -15.27
C LEU A 677 -29.79 4.68 -15.70
N LEU A 678 -29.62 5.59 -14.73
CA LEU A 678 -29.32 6.99 -15.00
C LEU A 678 -27.83 7.21 -14.78
N ILE A 679 -27.14 7.69 -15.81
CA ILE A 679 -25.70 7.84 -15.86
C ILE A 679 -25.37 9.33 -15.96
N THR A 680 -24.44 9.80 -15.14
CA THR A 680 -23.96 11.18 -15.14
C THR A 680 -22.45 11.23 -15.06
N THR A 681 -21.82 12.15 -15.79
CA THR A 681 -20.36 12.33 -15.84
C THR A 681 -19.98 13.78 -16.07
N THR A 682 -18.72 14.11 -15.77
CA THR A 682 -18.12 15.46 -15.86
C THR A 682 -17.46 15.79 -17.19
N ARG A 683 -17.07 14.79 -18.00
CA ARG A 683 -16.60 15.02 -19.37
C ARG A 683 -17.47 14.23 -20.34
N GLY A 684 -17.98 14.90 -21.35
CA GLY A 684 -18.63 14.34 -22.53
C GLY A 684 -17.74 14.48 -23.77
N GLU A 685 -18.35 14.41 -24.96
CA GLU A 685 -17.62 14.33 -26.22
C GLU A 685 -16.97 15.67 -26.61
N LYS A 686 -15.66 15.63 -26.92
CA LYS A 686 -14.84 16.71 -27.49
C LYS A 686 -14.69 17.98 -26.63
N GLU A 687 -13.89 17.88 -25.56
CA GLU A 687 -13.22 19.02 -24.86
C GLU A 687 -14.10 20.23 -24.46
N SER A 688 -15.42 20.05 -24.31
CA SER A 688 -16.34 21.06 -23.78
C SER A 688 -16.55 20.87 -22.27
N GLU A 689 -16.78 21.97 -21.54
CA GLU A 689 -17.21 21.96 -20.13
C GLU A 689 -18.63 21.39 -20.05
N HIS A 690 -18.85 20.27 -19.34
CA HIS A 690 -20.18 19.66 -19.24
C HIS A 690 -20.97 20.18 -18.06
N SER A 691 -22.26 20.33 -18.33
CA SER A 691 -23.25 20.99 -17.51
C SER A 691 -24.45 20.05 -17.37
N GLY A 692 -24.50 19.26 -16.29
CA GLY A 692 -25.69 18.49 -15.87
C GLY A 692 -26.22 17.42 -16.84
N GLN A 693 -25.44 16.94 -17.81
CA GLN A 693 -25.95 15.94 -18.76
C GLN A 693 -26.31 14.61 -18.09
N VAL A 694 -27.42 14.00 -18.52
CA VAL A 694 -27.91 12.68 -18.06
C VAL A 694 -28.12 11.75 -19.26
N TRP A 695 -27.73 10.49 -19.12
CA TRP A 695 -28.05 9.40 -20.04
C TRP A 695 -28.92 8.38 -19.31
N ALA A 696 -29.90 7.82 -20.02
CA ALA A 696 -30.67 6.66 -19.59
C ALA A 696 -30.23 5.43 -20.37
N CYS A 697 -29.93 4.33 -19.70
CA CYS A 697 -29.72 3.02 -20.32
C CYS A 697 -30.80 2.07 -19.81
N ASP A 698 -31.72 1.70 -20.69
CA ASP A 698 -32.76 0.72 -20.40
C ASP A 698 -32.14 -0.66 -20.20
N LEU A 699 -32.37 -1.27 -19.04
CA LEU A 699 -31.70 -2.52 -18.69
C LEU A 699 -32.32 -3.75 -19.37
N GLU A 700 -33.53 -3.64 -19.91
CA GLU A 700 -34.19 -4.76 -20.59
C GLU A 700 -33.81 -4.80 -22.07
N THR A 701 -33.86 -3.65 -22.74
CA THR A 701 -33.67 -3.51 -24.18
C THR A 701 -32.25 -3.10 -24.58
N GLY A 702 -31.44 -2.59 -23.63
CA GLY A 702 -30.11 -2.05 -23.91
C GLY A 702 -30.11 -0.69 -24.62
N VAL A 703 -31.27 -0.09 -24.87
CA VAL A 703 -31.36 1.22 -25.55
C VAL A 703 -30.85 2.32 -24.63
N VAL A 704 -29.88 3.09 -25.14
CA VAL A 704 -29.30 4.26 -24.48
C VAL A 704 -29.89 5.53 -25.10
N LYS A 705 -30.33 6.46 -24.24
CA LYS A 705 -30.86 7.77 -24.63
C LYS A 705 -30.18 8.90 -23.86
N MET A 706 -29.71 9.90 -24.59
CA MET A 706 -29.20 11.15 -24.05
C MET A 706 -30.39 12.07 -23.72
N LEU A 707 -30.66 12.32 -22.44
CA LEU A 707 -31.90 12.98 -22.02
C LEU A 707 -31.86 14.50 -22.16
N SER A 708 -30.67 15.10 -22.04
CA SER A 708 -30.43 16.55 -22.19
C SER A 708 -31.39 17.42 -21.36
N PRO A 709 -31.29 17.35 -20.02
CA PRO A 709 -32.28 17.98 -19.15
C PRO A 709 -32.34 19.50 -19.25
N GLU A 710 -33.51 20.09 -18.98
CA GLU A 710 -33.64 21.53 -18.74
C GLU A 710 -32.79 21.95 -17.52
N GLY A 711 -32.23 23.17 -17.51
CA GLY A 711 -31.41 23.70 -16.41
C GLY A 711 -30.01 23.11 -16.30
N ARG A 712 -29.64 22.16 -17.18
CA ARG A 712 -28.34 21.48 -17.14
C ARG A 712 -27.16 22.47 -17.18
N ALA A 713 -27.29 23.58 -17.92
CA ALA A 713 -26.30 24.65 -18.08
C ALA A 713 -25.87 25.30 -16.74
N GLN A 714 -26.72 25.24 -15.71
CA GLN A 714 -26.43 25.82 -14.39
C GLN A 714 -25.61 24.88 -13.48
N ILE A 715 -25.42 23.63 -13.89
CA ILE A 715 -24.54 22.70 -13.20
C ILE A 715 -23.08 23.02 -13.55
N LYS A 716 -22.52 24.06 -12.91
CA LYS A 716 -21.18 24.59 -13.17
C LYS A 716 -20.15 24.14 -12.12
N VAL A 717 -19.90 22.83 -12.04
CA VAL A 717 -18.94 22.26 -11.08
C VAL A 717 -17.87 21.40 -11.76
N LYS A 718 -16.62 21.56 -11.32
CA LYS A 718 -15.44 20.88 -11.92
C LYS A 718 -15.49 19.35 -11.81
N ARG A 719 -16.15 18.83 -10.77
CA ARG A 719 -16.29 17.40 -10.46
C ARG A 719 -17.75 17.09 -10.10
N PHE A 720 -18.65 17.28 -11.07
CA PHE A 720 -20.06 16.93 -11.03
C PHE A 720 -20.32 15.45 -10.73
N ALA A 721 -21.33 15.19 -9.91
CA ALA A 721 -21.97 13.88 -9.77
C ALA A 721 -21.04 12.74 -9.36
N ARG A 722 -20.19 12.97 -8.34
CA ARG A 722 -19.53 11.85 -7.68
C ARG A 722 -20.54 10.99 -6.94
N GLU A 723 -21.34 11.55 -6.05
CA GLU A 723 -22.23 10.78 -5.18
C GLU A 723 -23.67 11.17 -5.45
N ALA A 724 -24.51 10.17 -5.62
CA ALA A 724 -25.89 10.34 -6.00
C ALA A 724 -26.75 9.24 -5.40
N VAL A 725 -27.99 9.60 -5.09
CA VAL A 725 -28.97 8.65 -4.56
C VAL A 725 -30.31 8.93 -5.21
N ILE A 726 -31.00 7.87 -5.62
CA ILE A 726 -32.37 7.99 -6.11
C ILE A 726 -33.34 8.04 -4.93
N LEU A 727 -34.39 8.85 -5.07
CA LEU A 727 -35.48 9.01 -4.11
C LEU A 727 -36.77 8.54 -4.79
N PRO A 728 -37.10 7.23 -4.71
CA PRO A 728 -38.17 6.64 -5.52
C PRO A 728 -39.52 7.32 -5.29
N GLU A 729 -39.87 7.65 -4.05
CA GLU A 729 -41.15 8.28 -3.69
C GLU A 729 -41.33 9.69 -4.24
N LEU A 730 -40.22 10.40 -4.48
CA LEU A 730 -40.22 11.77 -5.02
C LEU A 730 -39.94 11.81 -6.53
N ASP A 731 -39.52 10.68 -7.12
CA ASP A 731 -39.06 10.59 -8.51
C ASP A 731 -37.90 11.56 -8.82
N LEU A 732 -36.96 11.67 -7.87
CA LEU A 732 -35.80 12.55 -7.93
C LEU A 732 -34.49 11.77 -7.79
N VAL A 733 -33.41 12.29 -8.37
CA VAL A 733 -32.03 11.94 -7.97
C VAL A 733 -31.43 13.11 -7.19
N MET A 734 -30.98 12.85 -5.96
CA MET A 734 -30.26 13.82 -5.13
C MET A 734 -28.76 13.64 -5.28
N LEU A 735 -28.03 14.75 -5.38
CA LEU A 735 -26.58 14.75 -5.55
C LEU A 735 -25.86 15.21 -4.28
N GLY A 736 -24.72 14.59 -3.97
CA GLY A 736 -23.94 14.82 -2.76
C GLY A 736 -22.97 16.00 -2.82
N TYR A 737 -23.42 17.16 -3.30
CA TYR A 737 -22.60 18.37 -3.33
C TYR A 737 -23.47 19.63 -3.37
N HIS A 738 -22.87 20.78 -3.02
CA HIS A 738 -23.51 22.09 -3.17
C HIS A 738 -23.16 22.75 -4.50
N LEU A 739 -24.14 23.38 -5.14
CA LEU A 739 -23.98 24.15 -6.39
C LEU A 739 -23.14 25.43 -6.18
N ASP A 740 -23.25 26.02 -5.01
CA ASP A 740 -22.65 27.31 -4.66
C ASP A 740 -22.42 27.40 -3.14
N LYS A 741 -22.10 28.60 -2.64
CA LYS A 741 -21.87 28.86 -1.22
C LYS A 741 -23.15 28.98 -0.38
N SER A 742 -24.33 28.94 -1.00
CA SER A 742 -25.63 29.06 -0.34
C SER A 742 -26.22 27.69 0.07
N ASN A 743 -25.40 26.64 0.13
CA ASN A 743 -25.79 25.28 0.51
C ASN A 743 -26.91 24.65 -0.35
N ARG A 744 -27.13 25.16 -1.57
CA ARG A 744 -28.13 24.61 -2.50
C ARG A 744 -27.65 23.29 -3.08
N ILE A 745 -28.47 22.25 -2.94
CA ILE A 745 -28.20 20.91 -3.45
C ILE A 745 -28.95 20.72 -4.77
N PRO A 746 -28.33 20.16 -5.82
CA PRO A 746 -29.02 19.84 -7.06
C PRO A 746 -29.82 18.53 -6.96
N PHE A 747 -30.97 18.55 -7.62
CA PHE A 747 -31.86 17.41 -7.82
C PHE A 747 -32.15 17.25 -9.31
N TYR A 748 -32.09 16.02 -9.82
CA TYR A 748 -32.61 15.69 -11.14
C TYR A 748 -34.05 15.19 -11.00
N ASP A 749 -34.99 15.95 -11.55
CA ASP A 749 -36.41 15.58 -11.65
C ASP A 749 -36.58 14.64 -12.84
N ILE A 750 -36.80 13.35 -12.52
CA ILE A 750 -36.75 12.26 -13.49
C ILE A 750 -37.97 12.30 -14.41
N ALA A 751 -39.16 12.56 -13.86
CA ALA A 751 -40.42 12.63 -14.61
C ALA A 751 -40.40 13.75 -15.65
N ASN A 752 -39.91 14.93 -15.26
CA ASN A 752 -39.97 16.12 -16.09
C ASN A 752 -38.66 16.41 -16.83
N ASN A 753 -37.64 15.55 -16.67
CA ASN A 753 -36.34 15.68 -17.31
C ASN A 753 -35.69 17.07 -17.14
N ARG A 754 -35.52 17.51 -15.89
CA ARG A 754 -34.98 18.84 -15.57
C ARG A 754 -34.19 18.86 -14.28
N TRP A 755 -33.27 19.81 -14.18
CA TRP A 755 -32.55 20.10 -12.95
C TRP A 755 -33.34 21.08 -12.07
N ARG A 756 -33.34 20.79 -10.78
CA ARG A 756 -33.89 21.61 -9.70
C ARG A 756 -32.85 21.76 -8.60
N SER A 757 -33.07 22.67 -7.67
CA SER A 757 -32.25 22.77 -6.47
C SER A 757 -33.11 22.95 -5.22
N ALA A 758 -32.56 22.60 -4.06
CA ALA A 758 -33.18 22.90 -2.78
C ALA A 758 -32.11 23.29 -1.76
N GLU A 759 -32.45 24.22 -0.87
CA GLU A 759 -31.72 24.43 0.37
C GLU A 759 -32.16 23.39 1.40
N ILE A 760 -31.22 22.57 1.87
CA ILE A 760 -31.49 21.55 2.89
C ILE A 760 -30.65 21.89 4.12
N PRO A 761 -31.27 22.36 5.21
CA PRO A 761 -30.58 22.64 6.45
C PRO A 761 -29.79 21.43 6.96
N GLY A 762 -28.62 21.66 7.53
CA GLY A 762 -27.74 20.60 8.04
C GLY A 762 -26.82 20.00 6.96
N SER A 763 -26.96 20.37 5.68
CA SER A 763 -26.11 19.87 4.60
C SER A 763 -24.69 20.46 4.58
N GLU A 764 -24.35 21.35 5.52
CA GLU A 764 -23.05 22.02 5.61
C GLU A 764 -21.88 21.03 5.74
N PHE A 765 -22.13 19.80 6.22
CA PHE A 765 -21.12 18.76 6.30
C PHE A 765 -20.64 18.24 4.93
N PHE A 766 -21.38 18.51 3.85
CA PHE A 766 -20.92 18.23 2.49
C PHE A 766 -19.73 19.11 2.08
N VAL A 767 -19.55 20.28 2.73
CA VAL A 767 -18.67 21.34 2.24
C VAL A 767 -17.19 21.02 2.45
N ARG A 768 -16.44 21.14 1.34
CA ARG A 768 -15.02 21.49 1.29
C ARG A 768 -14.86 22.81 0.55
N THR A 769 -13.68 23.42 0.58
CA THR A 769 -13.35 24.81 0.17
C THR A 769 -13.92 25.33 -1.16
N ALA A 770 -14.43 24.48 -2.06
CA ALA A 770 -15.13 24.87 -3.29
C ALA A 770 -16.28 23.90 -3.67
N PRO A 771 -17.35 24.39 -4.35
CA PRO A 771 -18.46 23.58 -4.86
C PRO A 771 -18.02 22.34 -5.66
N GLY A 772 -18.67 21.20 -5.41
CA GLY A 772 -18.42 19.96 -6.14
C GLY A 772 -17.03 19.34 -5.93
N THR A 773 -16.26 19.73 -4.91
CA THR A 773 -14.90 19.19 -4.69
C THR A 773 -14.82 18.06 -3.66
N SER A 774 -15.94 17.66 -3.06
CA SER A 774 -15.94 16.60 -2.05
C SER A 774 -15.68 15.24 -2.69
N VAL A 775 -14.60 14.60 -2.25
CA VAL A 775 -14.27 13.21 -2.55
C VAL A 775 -14.62 12.29 -1.37
N ASP A 776 -15.24 12.85 -0.34
CA ASP A 776 -15.17 12.34 1.02
C ASP A 776 -16.52 11.96 1.61
N LEU A 777 -17.57 11.94 0.80
CA LEU A 777 -18.95 11.66 1.20
C LEU A 777 -19.38 10.35 0.55
N GLY A 778 -19.82 9.34 1.30
CA GLY A 778 -20.67 8.27 0.78
C GLY A 778 -22.14 8.65 0.93
N LEU A 779 -22.94 8.41 -0.10
CA LEU A 779 -24.40 8.54 -0.03
C LEU A 779 -25.07 7.18 -0.28
N THR A 780 -26.08 6.86 0.52
CA THR A 780 -26.87 5.65 0.28
C THR A 780 -28.31 5.80 0.76
N TYR A 781 -29.21 4.97 0.22
CA TYR A 781 -30.64 4.99 0.51
C TYR A 781 -31.06 3.76 1.30
N ASP A 782 -31.70 4.01 2.45
CA ASP A 782 -32.42 3.01 3.21
C ASP A 782 -33.89 3.03 2.73
N ALA A 783 -34.20 2.14 1.78
CA ALA A 783 -35.54 2.03 1.19
C ALA A 783 -36.60 1.56 2.19
N GLU A 784 -36.23 0.78 3.21
CA GLU A 784 -37.16 0.30 4.24
C GLU A 784 -37.69 1.46 5.09
N ARG A 785 -36.82 2.44 5.42
CA ARG A 785 -37.20 3.57 6.29
C ARG A 785 -37.48 4.87 5.55
N GLY A 786 -37.20 4.91 4.25
CA GLY A 786 -37.24 6.12 3.44
C GLY A 786 -36.22 7.16 3.91
N LEU A 787 -35.02 6.72 4.26
CA LEU A 787 -33.96 7.57 4.81
C LEU A 787 -32.77 7.64 3.85
N VAL A 788 -32.18 8.84 3.73
CA VAL A 788 -30.90 9.03 3.07
C VAL A 788 -29.81 9.09 4.13
N TRP A 789 -28.78 8.28 3.94
CA TRP A 789 -27.58 8.26 4.77
C TRP A 789 -26.45 9.02 4.08
N GLY A 790 -25.85 9.94 4.81
CA GLY A 790 -24.64 10.66 4.40
C GLY A 790 -23.51 10.30 5.34
N VAL A 791 -22.44 9.72 4.80
CA VAL A 791 -21.30 9.25 5.59
C VAL A 791 -20.04 9.96 5.13
N MET A 792 -19.45 10.77 6.00
CA MET A 792 -18.14 11.33 5.75
C MET A 792 -17.09 10.25 5.92
N CYS A 793 -16.30 10.00 4.88
CA CYS A 793 -15.20 9.06 4.91
C CYS A 793 -14.11 9.44 5.94
N LYS A 794 -14.05 10.71 6.38
CA LYS A 794 -13.41 11.08 7.64
C LYS A 794 -14.35 10.70 8.80
N LEU A 795 -14.30 9.43 9.18
CA LEU A 795 -15.20 8.80 10.14
C LEU A 795 -14.89 9.13 11.60
N ARG A 796 -14.60 10.39 11.95
CA ARG A 796 -14.29 10.80 13.34
C ARG A 796 -15.25 11.87 13.83
N GLY A 797 -15.95 11.57 14.93
CA GLY A 797 -16.74 12.53 15.70
C GLY A 797 -18.13 12.78 15.15
N ASN A 798 -18.88 13.62 15.86
CA ASN A 798 -20.25 13.99 15.52
C ASN A 798 -20.30 14.66 14.13
N GLY A 799 -21.32 14.31 13.34
CA GLY A 799 -21.51 14.78 11.97
C GLY A 799 -20.86 13.90 10.89
N ALA A 800 -20.08 12.87 11.27
CA ALA A 800 -19.49 11.94 10.31
C ALA A 800 -20.50 10.94 9.72
N VAL A 801 -21.58 10.65 10.44
CA VAL A 801 -22.76 9.98 9.89
C VAL A 801 -23.93 10.90 10.10
N GLN A 802 -24.66 11.19 9.03
CA GLN A 802 -25.87 11.98 9.05
C GLN A 802 -27.00 11.23 8.37
N VAL A 803 -28.21 11.56 8.77
CA VAL A 803 -29.44 10.99 8.23
C VAL A 803 -30.39 12.11 7.83
N LEU A 804 -31.12 11.90 6.74
CA LEU A 804 -32.08 12.83 6.18
C LEU A 804 -33.36 12.08 5.82
N ARG A 805 -34.51 12.65 6.20
CA ARG A 805 -35.83 12.24 5.71
C ARG A 805 -36.36 13.32 4.77
N LEU A 806 -36.55 12.98 3.49
CA LEU A 806 -37.18 13.87 2.52
C LEU A 806 -38.65 13.53 2.35
N ASN A 807 -39.48 14.54 2.15
CA ASN A 807 -40.91 14.37 1.89
C ASN A 807 -41.38 15.27 0.72
N LYS A 808 -42.67 15.19 0.38
CA LYS A 808 -43.28 15.95 -0.73
C LYS A 808 -43.35 17.46 -0.48
N GLU A 809 -43.09 17.92 0.74
CA GLU A 809 -43.05 19.35 1.10
C GLU A 809 -41.69 19.98 0.77
N LEU A 810 -40.74 19.19 0.23
CA LEU A 810 -39.47 19.70 -0.25
C LEU A 810 -39.71 20.78 -1.32
N LYS A 811 -39.27 22.00 -1.03
CA LYS A 811 -39.32 23.11 -1.97
C LYS A 811 -38.18 22.96 -2.97
N LEU A 812 -38.55 22.76 -4.24
CA LEU A 812 -37.61 22.65 -5.36
C LEU A 812 -37.66 23.92 -6.19
N ASP A 813 -36.55 24.64 -6.22
CA ASP A 813 -36.36 25.83 -7.03
C ASP A 813 -35.88 25.46 -8.44
N PRO A 814 -36.35 26.16 -9.48
CA PRO A 814 -35.84 25.99 -10.83
C PRO A 814 -34.37 26.42 -10.91
N LEU A 815 -33.61 25.73 -11.78
CA LEU A 815 -32.25 26.12 -12.15
C LEU A 815 -32.31 26.72 -13.56
N GLU A 816 -32.49 28.04 -13.63
CA GLU A 816 -32.58 28.81 -14.88
C GLU A 816 -31.23 29.42 -15.28
#